data_AF-A0AAF0ENC8-F1
#
_entry.id   AF-A0AAF0ENC8-F1
#
_cell.length_a   1.000
_cell.length_b   1.000
_cell.length_c   1.000
_cell.angle_alpha   90.00
_cell.angle_beta   90.00
_cell.angle_gamma   90.00
#
_symmetry.space_group_name_H-M   'P 1'
#
loop_
_entity.id
_entity.type
_entity.pdbx_description
1 polymer ?
#
loop_
_entity_poly.entity_id
_entity_poly.type
_entity_poly.pdbx_seq_one_letter_code
_entity_poly.pdbx_strand_id
1 'polypeptide(L)'
;MDEAAMGWEQACLTDIFRARVQEENAASSASPTVYLAELADELAGEDGGVPVLRWAVADRLLIARLSDEQASETSWDFLVGAWVRCCQAEQRVRAAPTSYPSEALGALQHVRGLLVSYAGLVVEMPDMFPRSEKHGETLSAAALVPTLLQLAVTTDDNADASVVSAHDWAAPPPSLAHEFVTDLVSRFAPEDALDGLLGEAMHALTQRILASPSGTKASQNDHSAPSADQDVYRVLAQMLQAPMPPATGGGVSMPSEGMTLSELDWQPIARAIAAALDIKALAAAVPSFSSFSPTKSTAATLERESLFGPLLRLSCFPDAFPSMTRELFADAKSRSPVELESTIQTLRMSLGVVQKANYDLFHRLVRAGAEPRERVLSFWGRLCELNARRGALQVSSHEVASDAFMVNVYDMLLRFAEPFAEPTCAKMDRVDARYLQYQRRYSSSTLTRLLASEAEAQAWEAAAVAPAAAPHFITEVFFLTARLSSLALGKVLRKMDQREKEMDRLRQRIDELEEGRAQWANTPQGAHLDAMITRARAQTSKLHSEMVAVQTQLLEPGFLDRVLSFVSFTMTWLVRMVDPRGAHPHVCVALPLPAEVPETVRMLPEYLFEDVCEVVLFYARRKPDVMSIPVLESITTFCTVFLSCGWYVRNPFLKAKLAEMLSYLVMPYGPLRAGVLSDTLNTHPLALSHLVPALMTFWIEAESTGSNTQFYDKFNIRFHLSQVFQAIWDTPEHKRQLHDEAREHQSGFVVFINRLMNDVTFLLEDALDKLTELHAKQVEMQAPEWASRAVEERHEGEGLVWSLQGQIRSDLALGHAFLRLLILFTKETSASFMMPEIVERLAAMLDYNLDVLVGPRCQELKVQDPKKVGFDPKNLLSEILSVFLNLASHHEFVVAIARDGRSYRREIFSKAASIAQRFMLKSPVDIDTLADLVERVEQAKQADADEEEDLGEVPDEYLDPLLATIMRDPVRLPSSRAVVDRSTIKAHLLSDGTDPFNRMPLKLEDVQPDDALRAEIEAWVRARRSASAPSAPP
;
A
#
# COMPACT_ATOMS: atom_id res chain seq x y z
N MET A 1 31.41 -42.68 59.89
CA MET A 1 31.35 -41.55 58.95
C MET A 1 32.00 -40.37 59.65
N ASP A 2 33.06 -39.84 59.04
CA ASP A 2 34.13 -39.02 59.62
C ASP A 2 33.67 -37.71 60.25
N GLU A 3 34.29 -37.31 61.38
CA GLU A 3 34.24 -35.94 61.93
C GLU A 3 34.55 -34.87 60.86
N ALA A 4 35.39 -35.19 59.87
CA ALA A 4 35.72 -34.32 58.74
C ALA A 4 34.51 -34.04 57.83
N ALA A 5 33.64 -35.03 57.61
CA ALA A 5 32.41 -34.84 56.81
C ALA A 5 31.40 -33.96 57.56
N MET A 6 31.33 -34.12 58.89
CA MET A 6 30.46 -33.32 59.76
C MET A 6 30.93 -31.87 59.86
N GLY A 7 32.24 -31.65 59.99
CA GLY A 7 32.82 -30.30 60.01
C GLY A 7 32.66 -29.57 58.68
N TRP A 8 32.79 -30.29 57.56
CA TRP A 8 32.53 -29.71 56.23
C TRP A 8 31.08 -29.29 56.04
N GLU A 9 30.11 -30.12 56.45
CA GLU A 9 28.67 -29.81 56.38
C GLU A 9 28.33 -28.54 57.16
N GLN A 10 28.78 -28.42 58.41
CA GLN A 10 28.55 -27.23 59.22
C GLN A 10 29.20 -25.99 58.58
N ALA A 11 30.45 -26.09 58.12
CA ALA A 11 31.16 -24.99 57.46
C ALA A 11 30.46 -24.55 56.16
N CYS A 12 29.95 -25.51 55.39
CA CYS A 12 29.25 -25.24 54.13
C CYS A 12 27.91 -24.53 54.37
N LEU A 13 27.10 -24.99 55.33
CA LEU A 13 25.84 -24.31 55.71
C LEU A 13 26.09 -22.92 56.28
N THR A 14 27.16 -22.76 57.07
CA THR A 14 27.58 -21.46 57.62
C THR A 14 27.97 -20.49 56.51
N ASP A 15 28.68 -20.95 55.49
CA ASP A 15 29.07 -20.14 54.33
C ASP A 15 27.85 -19.78 53.46
N ILE A 16 27.02 -20.76 53.10
CA ILE A 16 25.82 -20.57 52.26
C ILE A 16 24.85 -19.58 52.92
N PHE A 17 24.46 -19.80 54.17
CA PHE A 17 23.46 -18.98 54.86
C PHE A 17 24.05 -17.78 55.62
N ARG A 18 25.38 -17.62 55.65
CA ARG A 18 26.07 -16.56 56.44
C ARG A 18 25.55 -16.50 57.88
N ALA A 19 25.33 -17.67 58.48
CA ALA A 19 24.66 -17.82 59.77
C ALA A 19 25.36 -18.88 60.63
N ARG A 20 25.40 -18.66 61.94
CA ARG A 20 26.01 -19.56 62.92
C ARG A 20 25.12 -19.73 64.15
N VAL A 21 25.21 -20.90 64.79
CA VAL A 21 24.48 -21.27 66.02
C VAL A 21 25.40 -21.50 67.21
N GLN A 22 26.70 -21.22 67.07
CA GLN A 22 27.69 -21.29 68.15
C GLN A 22 28.31 -19.90 68.37
N GLU A 23 28.44 -19.49 69.63
CA GLU A 23 29.15 -18.27 70.00
C GLU A 23 30.67 -18.46 69.84
N GLU A 24 31.24 -17.91 68.76
CA GLU A 24 32.70 -17.75 68.64
C GLU A 24 33.15 -16.34 68.99
N ASN A 25 34.32 -16.24 69.61
CA ASN A 25 35.06 -14.98 69.80
C ASN A 25 35.34 -14.33 68.45
N ALA A 26 34.94 -13.06 68.31
CA ALA A 26 34.87 -12.27 67.07
C ALA A 26 36.17 -12.07 66.25
N ALA A 27 37.26 -12.77 66.57
CA ALA A 27 38.60 -12.56 66.02
C ALA A 27 39.06 -13.60 64.97
N SER A 28 38.27 -14.65 64.67
CA SER A 28 38.76 -15.77 63.82
C SER A 28 38.02 -16.03 62.50
N SER A 29 36.93 -15.32 62.21
CA SER A 29 36.16 -15.51 60.96
C SER A 29 36.52 -14.47 59.89
N ALA A 30 36.81 -14.93 58.67
CA ALA A 30 37.15 -14.10 57.51
C ALA A 30 35.93 -13.48 56.80
N SER A 31 34.69 -13.71 57.26
CA SER A 31 33.47 -13.19 56.63
C SER A 31 32.37 -12.90 57.66
N PRO A 32 31.54 -11.85 57.44
CA PRO A 32 30.47 -11.50 58.38
C PRO A 32 29.39 -12.60 58.40
N THR A 33 29.15 -13.18 59.59
CA THR A 33 28.12 -14.20 59.84
C THR A 33 27.22 -13.76 60.98
N VAL A 34 25.92 -14.00 60.86
CA VAL A 34 24.90 -13.67 61.88
C VAL A 34 24.79 -14.80 62.91
N TYR A 35 24.75 -14.47 64.21
CA TYR A 35 24.47 -15.45 65.26
C TYR A 35 22.97 -15.56 65.50
N LEU A 36 22.40 -16.75 65.33
CA LEU A 36 20.97 -17.02 65.47
C LEU A 36 20.68 -17.65 66.83
N ALA A 37 20.51 -16.82 67.86
CA ALA A 37 20.37 -17.26 69.25
C ALA A 37 19.14 -18.16 69.47
N GLU A 38 17.98 -17.81 68.92
CA GLU A 38 16.74 -18.59 69.10
C GLU A 38 16.84 -19.98 68.48
N LEU A 39 17.42 -20.09 67.29
CA LEU A 39 17.66 -21.38 66.64
C LEU A 39 18.73 -22.18 67.39
N ALA A 40 19.75 -21.53 67.95
CA ALA A 40 20.77 -22.19 68.76
C ALA A 40 20.16 -22.82 70.02
N ASP A 41 19.27 -22.10 70.70
CA ASP A 41 18.55 -22.59 71.89
C ASP A 41 17.60 -23.74 71.53
N GLU A 42 16.90 -23.65 70.40
CA GLU A 42 16.01 -24.71 69.90
C GLU A 42 16.79 -26.00 69.62
N LEU A 43 17.91 -25.91 68.90
CA LEU A 43 18.75 -27.07 68.56
C LEU A 43 19.43 -27.67 69.81
N ALA A 44 19.84 -26.84 70.76
CA ALA A 44 20.40 -27.31 72.04
C ALA A 44 19.35 -28.06 72.88
N GLY A 45 18.08 -27.65 72.80
CA GLY A 45 16.95 -28.28 73.49
C GLY A 45 16.52 -29.64 72.92
N GLU A 46 16.77 -29.90 71.63
CA GLU A 46 16.41 -31.16 70.96
C GLU A 46 17.38 -32.31 71.27
N ASP A 47 18.69 -32.03 71.20
CA ASP A 47 19.73 -33.07 71.29
C ASP A 47 20.50 -33.07 72.63
N GLY A 48 20.25 -32.09 73.52
CA GLY A 48 20.92 -31.97 74.83
C GLY A 48 22.43 -31.72 74.75
N GLY A 49 22.94 -31.34 73.56
CA GLY A 49 24.35 -31.13 73.25
C GLY A 49 24.65 -29.74 72.67
N VAL A 50 25.87 -29.53 72.19
CA VAL A 50 26.25 -28.28 71.52
C VAL A 50 25.48 -28.16 70.19
N PRO A 51 24.83 -27.03 69.88
CA PRO A 51 24.07 -26.87 68.65
C PRO A 51 24.99 -26.95 67.43
N VAL A 52 24.65 -27.80 66.45
CA VAL A 52 25.43 -28.04 65.23
C VAL A 52 24.52 -27.94 64.01
N LEU A 53 24.99 -27.28 62.95
CA LEU A 53 24.25 -27.19 61.68
C LEU A 53 24.37 -28.47 60.87
N ARG A 54 23.24 -28.98 60.39
CA ARG A 54 23.09 -30.18 59.56
C ARG A 54 22.17 -29.92 58.38
N TRP A 55 22.25 -30.74 57.33
CA TRP A 55 21.38 -30.62 56.15
C TRP A 55 19.89 -30.69 56.53
N ALA A 56 19.54 -31.49 57.55
CA ALA A 56 18.16 -31.63 58.03
C ALA A 56 17.56 -30.35 58.63
N VAL A 57 18.39 -29.41 59.07
CA VAL A 57 17.93 -28.13 59.66
C VAL A 57 18.07 -26.97 58.68
N ALA A 58 18.40 -27.22 57.41
CA ALA A 58 18.61 -26.17 56.41
C ALA A 58 17.39 -25.26 56.21
N ASP A 59 16.18 -25.82 56.27
CA ASP A 59 14.93 -25.06 56.15
C ASP A 59 14.70 -24.14 57.37
N ARG A 60 14.84 -24.69 58.58
CA ARG A 60 14.78 -23.92 59.85
C ARG A 60 15.84 -22.82 59.90
N LEU A 61 17.05 -23.12 59.44
CA LEU A 61 18.16 -22.18 59.33
C LEU A 61 17.84 -21.03 58.37
N LEU A 62 17.27 -21.34 57.21
CA LEU A 62 16.85 -20.35 56.22
C LEU A 62 15.76 -19.43 56.79
N ILE A 63 14.71 -19.99 57.40
CA ILE A 63 13.63 -19.23 58.01
C ILE A 63 14.18 -18.31 59.10
N ALA A 64 14.95 -18.85 60.05
CA ALA A 64 15.53 -18.07 61.15
C ALA A 64 16.42 -16.92 60.64
N ARG A 65 17.17 -17.16 59.56
CA ARG A 65 18.02 -16.12 58.95
C ARG A 65 17.24 -15.05 58.20
N LEU A 66 16.11 -15.40 57.57
CA LEU A 66 15.21 -14.45 56.90
C LEU A 66 14.44 -13.60 57.92
N SER A 67 14.03 -14.19 59.04
CA SER A 67 13.30 -13.53 60.13
C SER A 67 14.13 -12.55 60.96
N ASP A 68 15.46 -12.54 60.83
CA ASP A 68 16.32 -11.60 61.55
C ASP A 68 16.15 -10.16 61.06
N GLU A 69 15.57 -9.30 61.90
CA GLU A 69 15.37 -7.87 61.62
C GLU A 69 16.68 -7.06 61.62
N GLN A 70 17.74 -7.56 62.28
CA GLN A 70 18.99 -6.82 62.47
C GLN A 70 19.99 -6.98 61.31
N ALA A 71 19.74 -7.91 60.41
CA ALA A 71 20.66 -8.17 59.31
C ALA A 71 20.59 -7.10 58.20
N SER A 72 21.74 -6.76 57.63
CA SER A 72 21.92 -5.61 56.71
C SER A 72 21.37 -5.80 55.30
N GLU A 73 21.23 -7.03 54.83
CA GLU A 73 20.77 -7.37 53.47
C GLU A 73 19.23 -7.44 53.43
N THR A 74 18.59 -7.16 52.30
CA THR A 74 17.14 -7.44 52.16
C THR A 74 16.88 -8.95 52.10
N SER A 75 15.63 -9.36 52.30
CA SER A 75 15.23 -10.77 52.18
C SER A 75 15.61 -11.35 50.80
N TRP A 76 15.39 -10.59 49.72
CA TRP A 76 15.79 -10.94 48.36
C TRP A 76 17.31 -11.01 48.17
N ASP A 77 18.04 -9.97 48.58
CA ASP A 77 19.49 -9.89 48.38
C ASP A 77 20.21 -11.05 49.08
N PHE A 78 19.73 -11.40 50.28
CA PHE A 78 20.20 -12.56 51.02
C PHE A 78 19.97 -13.87 50.26
N LEU A 79 18.75 -14.10 49.75
CA LEU A 79 18.38 -15.33 49.04
C LEU A 79 19.20 -15.54 47.77
N VAL A 80 19.35 -14.48 46.96
CA VAL A 80 20.19 -14.52 45.75
C VAL A 80 21.65 -14.79 46.13
N GLY A 81 22.18 -14.09 47.13
CA GLY A 81 23.55 -14.29 47.59
C GLY A 81 23.80 -15.71 48.13
N ALA A 82 22.85 -16.27 48.88
CA ALA A 82 22.91 -17.64 49.40
C ALA A 82 22.83 -18.67 48.27
N TRP A 83 21.97 -18.45 47.28
CA TRP A 83 21.87 -19.31 46.10
C TRP A 83 23.17 -19.32 45.29
N VAL A 84 23.79 -18.15 45.06
CA VAL A 84 25.08 -18.05 44.37
C VAL A 84 26.17 -18.83 45.12
N ARG A 85 26.26 -18.68 46.45
CA ARG A 85 27.21 -19.44 47.28
C ARG A 85 26.95 -20.94 47.22
N CYS A 86 25.68 -21.36 47.22
CA CYS A 86 25.29 -22.76 47.07
C CYS A 86 25.76 -23.34 45.72
N CYS A 87 25.52 -22.64 44.62
CA CYS A 87 25.98 -23.05 43.28
C CYS A 87 27.51 -23.12 43.19
N GLN A 88 28.23 -22.18 43.80
CA GLN A 88 29.70 -22.24 43.88
C GLN A 88 30.20 -23.42 44.72
N ALA A 89 29.49 -23.79 45.79
CA ALA A 89 29.78 -25.00 46.55
C ALA A 89 29.54 -26.27 45.72
N GLU A 90 28.43 -26.33 44.96
CA GLU A 90 28.17 -27.44 44.04
C GLU A 90 29.26 -27.58 42.98
N GLN A 91 29.71 -26.46 42.38
CA GLN A 91 30.78 -26.47 41.39
C GLN A 91 32.10 -27.01 41.97
N ARG A 92 32.45 -26.62 43.21
CA ARG A 92 33.61 -27.18 43.93
C ARG A 92 33.48 -28.69 44.16
N VAL A 93 32.30 -29.14 44.58
CA VAL A 93 32.02 -30.58 44.78
C VAL A 93 32.11 -31.35 43.47
N ARG A 94 31.57 -30.82 42.37
CA ARG A 94 31.64 -31.44 41.04
C ARG A 94 33.07 -31.47 40.48
N ALA A 95 33.90 -30.46 40.79
CA ALA A 95 35.28 -30.40 40.33
C ALA A 95 36.21 -31.41 41.04
N ALA A 96 35.90 -31.77 42.29
CA ALA A 96 36.68 -32.72 43.07
C ALA A 96 35.79 -33.71 43.85
N PRO A 97 35.02 -34.58 43.17
CA PRO A 97 33.98 -35.40 43.79
C PRO A 97 34.50 -36.39 44.83
N THR A 98 35.76 -36.82 44.72
CA THR A 98 36.41 -37.73 45.68
C THR A 98 36.82 -37.04 46.99
N SER A 99 36.80 -35.70 47.03
CA SER A 99 37.20 -34.90 48.19
C SER A 99 36.04 -34.59 49.14
N TYR A 100 34.82 -34.99 48.79
CA TYR A 100 33.60 -34.67 49.52
C TYR A 100 32.76 -35.94 49.78
N PRO A 101 31.83 -35.91 50.77
CA PRO A 101 30.90 -37.01 50.99
C PRO A 101 30.08 -37.33 49.73
N SER A 102 29.74 -38.61 49.50
CA SER A 102 28.96 -39.02 48.32
C SER A 102 27.57 -38.38 48.23
N GLU A 103 27.00 -37.97 49.37
CA GLU A 103 25.69 -37.34 49.48
C GLU A 103 25.74 -35.80 49.34
N ALA A 104 26.95 -35.21 49.31
CA ALA A 104 27.18 -33.76 49.31
C ALA A 104 26.44 -33.03 48.18
N LEU A 105 26.51 -33.57 46.96
CA LEU A 105 25.88 -32.95 45.80
C LEU A 105 24.35 -32.97 45.91
N GLY A 106 23.76 -34.08 46.36
CA GLY A 106 22.31 -34.19 46.54
C GLY A 106 21.80 -33.28 47.65
N ALA A 107 22.55 -33.14 48.73
CA ALA A 107 22.22 -32.22 49.82
C ALA A 107 22.27 -30.75 49.37
N LEU A 108 23.31 -30.34 48.60
CA LEU A 108 23.39 -28.99 48.05
C LEU A 108 22.27 -28.70 47.05
N GLN A 109 21.90 -29.67 46.21
CA GLN A 109 20.75 -29.55 45.30
C GLN A 109 19.44 -29.37 46.07
N HIS A 110 19.27 -30.03 47.21
CA HIS A 110 18.11 -29.82 48.08
C HIS A 110 18.09 -28.41 48.67
N VAL A 111 19.22 -27.93 49.21
CA VAL A 111 19.37 -26.56 49.73
C VAL A 111 19.11 -25.52 48.65
N ARG A 112 19.61 -25.75 47.43
CA ARG A 112 19.35 -24.90 46.27
C ARG A 112 17.85 -24.84 45.92
N GLY A 113 17.17 -25.99 45.94
CA GLY A 113 15.72 -26.05 45.74
C GLY A 113 14.91 -25.29 46.80
N LEU A 114 15.36 -25.33 48.08
CA LEU A 114 14.77 -24.52 49.15
C LEU A 114 14.96 -23.02 48.86
N LEU A 115 16.19 -22.59 48.56
CA LEU A 115 16.50 -21.18 48.26
C LEU A 115 15.67 -20.64 47.09
N VAL A 116 15.49 -21.43 46.03
CA VAL A 116 14.65 -21.07 44.85
C VAL A 116 13.18 -20.97 45.24
N SER A 117 12.68 -21.89 46.08
CA SER A 117 11.29 -21.87 46.54
C SER A 117 11.01 -20.62 47.39
N TYR A 118 11.89 -20.31 48.34
CA TYR A 118 11.77 -19.10 49.15
C TYR A 118 11.95 -17.82 48.32
N ALA A 119 12.82 -17.82 47.30
CA ALA A 119 12.96 -16.69 46.38
C ALA A 119 11.65 -16.35 45.66
N GLY A 120 10.89 -17.35 45.19
CA GLY A 120 9.56 -17.08 44.62
C GLY A 120 8.53 -16.66 45.68
N LEU A 121 8.51 -17.31 46.85
CA LEU A 121 7.55 -17.01 47.92
C LEU A 121 7.68 -15.57 48.43
N VAL A 122 8.90 -15.05 48.60
CA VAL A 122 9.10 -13.66 49.04
C VAL A 122 8.71 -12.62 47.99
N VAL A 123 8.69 -13.01 46.71
CA VAL A 123 8.19 -12.13 45.64
C VAL A 123 6.66 -12.12 45.63
N GLU A 124 6.02 -13.29 45.80
CA GLU A 124 4.55 -13.39 45.89
C GLU A 124 3.99 -12.77 47.18
N MET A 125 4.72 -12.88 48.29
CA MET A 125 4.37 -12.33 49.59
C MET A 125 5.55 -11.51 50.15
N PRO A 126 5.70 -10.25 49.72
CA PRO A 126 6.80 -9.39 50.15
C PRO A 126 6.90 -9.23 51.67
N ASP A 127 5.75 -9.16 52.36
CA ASP A 127 5.68 -8.97 53.81
C ASP A 127 5.88 -10.27 54.62
N MET A 128 6.20 -11.39 53.97
CA MET A 128 6.43 -12.69 54.64
C MET A 128 7.61 -12.64 55.62
N PHE A 129 8.62 -11.83 55.31
CA PHE A 129 9.82 -11.64 56.13
C PHE A 129 10.17 -10.15 56.24
N PRO A 130 10.81 -9.70 57.33
CA PRO A 130 11.24 -8.31 57.46
C PRO A 130 12.26 -7.92 56.37
N ARG A 131 12.44 -6.61 56.16
CA ARG A 131 13.40 -6.03 55.19
C ARG A 131 13.05 -6.36 53.73
N SER A 132 11.75 -6.25 53.42
CA SER A 132 11.18 -6.39 52.08
C SER A 132 11.28 -5.10 51.25
N GLU A 133 11.78 -4.00 51.80
CA GLU A 133 11.92 -2.73 51.08
C GLU A 133 13.38 -2.35 50.85
N LYS A 134 13.68 -1.81 49.66
CA LYS A 134 14.99 -1.28 49.29
C LYS A 134 14.84 0.06 48.60
N HIS A 135 15.49 1.10 49.13
CA HIS A 135 15.43 2.47 48.59
C HIS A 135 14.01 3.04 48.37
N GLY A 136 13.03 2.59 49.17
CA GLY A 136 11.62 2.99 49.05
C GLY A 136 10.80 2.19 48.04
N GLU A 137 11.39 1.16 47.41
CA GLU A 137 10.69 0.17 46.60
C GLU A 137 10.43 -1.10 47.43
N THR A 138 9.18 -1.55 47.49
CA THR A 138 8.83 -2.85 48.07
C THR A 138 9.21 -3.97 47.11
N LEU A 139 9.68 -5.10 47.64
CA LEU A 139 10.02 -6.30 46.89
C LEU A 139 8.84 -6.73 46.04
N SER A 140 9.13 -7.03 44.78
CA SER A 140 8.17 -7.48 43.77
C SER A 140 8.91 -8.23 42.68
N ALA A 141 8.19 -8.73 41.67
CA ALA A 141 8.78 -9.36 40.50
C ALA A 141 9.83 -8.47 39.79
N ALA A 142 9.76 -7.15 39.95
CA ALA A 142 10.76 -6.22 39.44
C ALA A 142 12.19 -6.50 39.97
N ALA A 143 12.34 -7.18 41.11
CA ALA A 143 13.64 -7.64 41.62
C ALA A 143 14.34 -8.67 40.73
N LEU A 144 13.61 -9.31 39.81
CA LEU A 144 14.19 -10.19 38.79
C LEU A 144 14.68 -9.46 37.54
N VAL A 145 14.35 -8.18 37.35
CA VAL A 145 14.79 -7.38 36.19
C VAL A 145 16.33 -7.35 36.05
N PRO A 146 17.11 -7.09 37.12
CA PRO A 146 18.58 -7.19 37.04
C PRO A 146 19.03 -8.58 36.61
N THR A 147 18.40 -9.65 37.12
CA THR A 147 18.71 -11.05 36.74
C THR A 147 18.47 -11.29 35.24
N LEU A 148 17.33 -10.83 34.71
CA LEU A 148 17.01 -10.97 33.28
C LEU A 148 18.04 -10.23 32.41
N LEU A 149 18.47 -9.04 32.81
CA LEU A 149 19.52 -8.31 32.09
C LEU A 149 20.86 -9.04 32.09
N GLN A 150 21.22 -9.74 33.17
CA GLN A 150 22.43 -10.55 33.24
C GLN A 150 22.41 -11.74 32.26
N LEU A 151 21.25 -12.19 31.78
CA LEU A 151 21.17 -13.22 30.73
C LEU A 151 21.73 -12.75 29.38
N ALA A 152 21.73 -11.43 29.14
CA ALA A 152 22.19 -10.84 27.89
C ALA A 152 23.71 -10.57 27.84
N VAL A 153 24.40 -10.66 28.98
CA VAL A 153 25.83 -10.37 29.10
C VAL A 153 26.63 -11.58 28.66
N THR A 154 27.45 -11.44 27.61
CA THR A 154 28.31 -12.54 27.14
C THR A 154 29.64 -12.55 27.91
N THR A 155 30.27 -13.72 28.05
CA THR A 155 31.53 -13.86 28.81
C THR A 155 32.74 -13.14 28.19
N ASP A 156 32.63 -12.68 26.95
CA ASP A 156 33.66 -11.90 26.23
C ASP A 156 33.47 -10.38 26.37
N ASP A 157 32.32 -9.92 26.87
CA ASP A 157 32.11 -8.51 27.19
C ASP A 157 32.90 -8.16 28.47
N ASN A 158 33.73 -7.10 28.43
CA ASN A 158 34.48 -6.63 29.60
C ASN A 158 33.58 -6.62 30.83
N ALA A 159 34.02 -7.25 31.92
CA ALA A 159 33.26 -7.38 33.18
C ALA A 159 32.79 -6.04 33.80
N ASP A 160 33.27 -4.90 33.28
CA ASP A 160 32.88 -3.54 33.66
C ASP A 160 31.72 -2.94 32.84
N ALA A 161 31.22 -3.62 31.79
CA ALA A 161 30.04 -3.18 31.04
C ALA A 161 28.75 -3.54 31.81
N SER A 162 28.56 -3.00 33.01
CA SER A 162 27.32 -3.21 33.77
C SER A 162 26.15 -2.58 33.01
N VAL A 163 25.21 -3.40 32.54
CA VAL A 163 23.92 -2.89 32.07
C VAL A 163 23.22 -2.28 33.28
N VAL A 164 23.09 -0.96 33.31
CA VAL A 164 22.51 -0.24 34.46
C VAL A 164 21.04 -0.66 34.63
N SER A 165 20.79 -1.44 35.67
CA SER A 165 19.43 -1.71 36.13
C SER A 165 18.88 -0.48 36.85
N ALA A 166 17.65 -0.09 36.55
CA ALA A 166 16.94 0.94 37.33
C ALA A 166 16.55 0.44 38.71
N HIS A 167 16.46 -0.89 38.87
CA HIS A 167 16.23 -1.53 40.14
C HIS A 167 17.54 -1.98 40.75
N ASP A 168 17.78 -1.59 42.00
CA ASP A 168 18.97 -1.95 42.77
C ASP A 168 18.73 -3.25 43.56
N TRP A 169 18.24 -4.32 42.94
CA TRP A 169 18.09 -5.63 43.61
C TRP A 169 19.26 -6.56 43.25
N ALA A 170 19.67 -7.44 44.17
CA ALA A 170 20.73 -8.40 43.88
C ALA A 170 20.34 -9.32 42.71
N ALA A 171 21.32 -9.63 41.89
CA ALA A 171 21.22 -10.62 40.82
C ALA A 171 22.40 -11.59 40.89
N PRO A 172 22.21 -12.85 40.45
CA PRO A 172 23.32 -13.75 40.22
C PRO A 172 24.28 -13.17 39.16
N PRO A 173 25.58 -13.53 39.20
CA PRO A 173 26.51 -13.12 38.16
C PRO A 173 26.08 -13.67 36.78
N PRO A 174 26.49 -13.03 35.67
CA PRO A 174 26.12 -13.47 34.31
C PRO A 174 26.28 -14.98 34.07
N SER A 175 27.36 -15.56 34.59
CA SER A 175 27.67 -16.99 34.44
C SER A 175 26.68 -17.94 35.12
N LEU A 176 25.90 -17.46 36.09
CA LEU A 176 24.90 -18.24 36.83
C LEU A 176 23.46 -17.77 36.56
N ALA A 177 23.26 -16.64 35.88
CA ALA A 177 21.93 -16.07 35.65
C ALA A 177 20.99 -17.03 34.90
N HIS A 178 21.49 -17.70 33.86
CA HIS A 178 20.71 -18.70 33.12
C HIS A 178 20.30 -19.88 34.02
N GLU A 179 21.18 -20.32 34.92
CA GLU A 179 20.91 -21.42 35.85
C GLU A 179 19.82 -21.02 36.86
N PHE A 180 19.89 -19.81 37.41
CA PHE A 180 18.90 -19.31 38.36
C PHE A 180 17.50 -19.20 37.75
N VAL A 181 17.40 -18.65 36.53
CA VAL A 181 16.12 -18.56 35.82
C VAL A 181 15.60 -19.96 35.46
N THR A 182 16.48 -20.89 35.08
CA THR A 182 16.09 -22.28 34.81
C THR A 182 15.54 -22.96 36.06
N ASP A 183 16.13 -22.72 37.23
CA ASP A 183 15.63 -23.25 38.50
C ASP A 183 14.23 -22.71 38.81
N LEU A 184 14.03 -21.39 38.71
CA LEU A 184 12.74 -20.74 38.91
C LEU A 184 11.68 -21.34 37.96
N VAL A 185 12.01 -21.46 36.68
CA VAL A 185 11.12 -22.07 35.68
C VAL A 185 10.78 -23.51 36.07
N SER A 186 11.77 -24.31 36.45
CA SER A 186 11.56 -25.72 36.83
C SER A 186 10.69 -25.88 38.07
N ARG A 187 10.82 -24.96 39.04
CA ARG A 187 10.09 -25.01 40.32
C ARG A 187 8.65 -24.53 40.20
N PHE A 188 8.43 -23.44 39.46
CA PHE A 188 7.16 -22.71 39.43
C PHE A 188 6.31 -22.97 38.18
N ALA A 189 6.87 -23.57 37.10
CA ALA A 189 6.07 -23.99 35.95
C ALA A 189 4.91 -24.95 36.29
N PRO A 190 5.08 -25.97 37.18
CA PRO A 190 4.00 -26.90 37.51
C PRO A 190 2.81 -26.26 38.26
N GLU A 191 3.05 -25.13 38.93
CA GLU A 191 2.07 -24.43 39.77
C GLU A 191 1.37 -23.27 39.04
N ASP A 192 1.70 -23.06 37.75
CA ASP A 192 1.24 -21.92 36.92
C ASP A 192 1.55 -20.53 37.52
N ALA A 193 2.53 -20.48 38.43
CA ALA A 193 2.95 -19.27 39.16
C ALA A 193 3.97 -18.41 38.38
N LEU A 194 4.37 -18.84 37.18
CA LEU A 194 5.38 -18.14 36.38
C LEU A 194 4.94 -16.74 35.93
N ASP A 195 3.64 -16.49 35.76
CA ASP A 195 3.15 -15.17 35.35
C ASP A 195 3.44 -14.11 36.42
N GLY A 196 3.09 -14.39 37.69
CA GLY A 196 3.34 -13.47 38.81
C GLY A 196 4.81 -13.26 39.16
N LEU A 197 5.70 -14.13 38.69
CA LEU A 197 7.15 -14.03 38.91
C LEU A 197 7.89 -13.51 37.67
N LEU A 198 8.09 -14.37 36.68
CA LEU A 198 8.86 -14.04 35.48
C LEU A 198 8.03 -13.25 34.48
N GLY A 199 6.72 -13.46 34.40
CA GLY A 199 5.82 -12.70 33.53
C GLY A 199 5.79 -11.21 33.89
N GLU A 200 5.57 -10.88 35.16
CA GLU A 200 5.61 -9.52 35.69
C GLU A 200 7.00 -8.89 35.58
N ALA A 201 8.08 -9.65 35.82
CA ALA A 201 9.45 -9.18 35.66
C ALA A 201 9.79 -8.82 34.20
N MET A 202 9.41 -9.70 33.26
CA MET A 202 9.57 -9.45 31.82
C MET A 202 8.72 -8.26 31.37
N HIS A 203 7.50 -8.12 31.91
CA HIS A 203 6.65 -6.97 31.64
C HIS A 203 7.31 -5.68 32.15
N ALA A 204 7.74 -5.62 33.41
CA ALA A 204 8.46 -4.48 33.97
C ALA A 204 9.71 -4.11 33.15
N LEU A 205 10.49 -5.12 32.72
CA LEU A 205 11.66 -4.93 31.88
C LEU A 205 11.32 -4.27 30.53
N THR A 206 10.27 -4.73 29.84
CA THR A 206 9.84 -4.16 28.55
C THR A 206 9.19 -2.77 28.69
N GLN A 207 8.51 -2.50 29.80
CA GLN A 207 7.93 -1.18 30.09
C GLN A 207 8.99 -0.08 30.22
N ARG A 208 10.26 -0.43 30.53
CA ARG A 208 11.37 0.54 30.55
C ARG A 208 11.58 1.23 29.20
N ILE A 209 11.22 0.60 28.09
CA ILE A 209 11.29 1.21 26.75
C ILE A 209 10.35 2.41 26.65
N LEU A 210 9.26 2.45 27.43
CA LEU A 210 8.32 3.56 27.45
C LEU A 210 8.67 4.63 28.49
N ALA A 211 9.56 4.34 29.43
CA ALA A 211 10.00 5.28 30.45
C ALA A 211 10.98 6.28 29.83
N SER A 212 10.78 7.58 30.07
CA SER A 212 11.80 8.57 29.70
C SER A 212 13.07 8.31 30.50
N PRO A 213 14.28 8.40 29.89
CA PRO A 213 15.52 8.26 30.61
C PRO A 213 15.54 9.23 31.79
N SER A 214 15.76 8.70 32.99
CA SER A 214 15.84 9.44 34.24
C SER A 214 16.97 10.46 34.16
N GLY A 215 16.66 11.73 33.86
CA GLY A 215 17.66 12.81 33.91
C GLY A 215 17.32 14.11 33.19
N THR A 216 16.55 14.08 32.11
CA THR A 216 16.12 15.31 31.43
C THR A 216 14.82 15.81 32.07
N LYS A 217 14.94 16.80 32.97
CA LYS A 217 13.80 17.65 33.31
C LYS A 217 13.19 18.14 32.00
N ALA A 218 12.01 17.63 31.65
CA ALA A 218 11.22 18.18 30.57
C ALA A 218 11.17 19.70 30.79
N SER A 219 11.75 20.47 29.88
CA SER A 219 11.55 21.91 29.88
C SER A 219 10.03 22.11 29.80
N GLN A 220 9.46 22.77 30.80
CA GLN A 220 8.02 23.07 30.88
C GLN A 220 7.53 24.04 29.77
N ASN A 221 8.24 24.12 28.64
CA ASN A 221 7.93 24.97 27.50
C ASN A 221 7.45 24.20 26.27
N ASP A 222 7.23 22.88 26.35
CA ASP A 222 6.55 22.15 25.28
C ASP A 222 5.05 22.51 25.31
N HIS A 223 4.72 23.64 24.69
CA HIS A 223 3.36 24.00 24.37
C HIS A 223 2.73 22.83 23.61
N SER A 224 1.65 22.29 24.17
CA SER A 224 0.79 21.28 23.57
C SER A 224 0.49 21.64 22.11
N ALA A 225 1.21 21.02 21.18
CA ALA A 225 0.87 21.10 19.77
C ALA A 225 -0.47 20.38 19.58
N PRO A 226 -1.48 21.00 18.97
CA PRO A 226 -2.68 20.28 18.56
C PRO A 226 -2.29 19.14 17.62
N SER A 227 -3.12 18.09 17.53
CA SER A 227 -2.86 16.96 16.62
C SER A 227 -2.48 17.47 15.21
N ALA A 228 -1.51 16.83 14.56
CA ALA A 228 -0.95 17.28 13.27
C ALA A 228 -2.05 17.53 12.21
N ASP A 229 -3.14 16.77 12.25
CA ASP A 229 -4.30 16.94 11.37
C ASP A 229 -5.10 18.22 11.67
N GLN A 230 -5.22 18.63 12.94
CA GLN A 230 -5.97 19.83 13.32
C GLN A 230 -5.29 21.14 12.89
N ASP A 231 -3.95 21.19 12.86
CA ASP A 231 -3.23 22.37 12.40
C ASP A 231 -3.28 22.50 10.87
N VAL A 232 -3.19 21.38 10.15
CA VAL A 232 -3.34 21.31 8.68
C VAL A 232 -4.71 21.81 8.23
N TYR A 233 -5.77 21.26 8.81
CA TYR A 233 -7.14 21.63 8.44
C TYR A 233 -7.47 23.07 8.85
N ARG A 234 -6.87 23.60 9.92
CA ARG A 234 -7.03 25.01 10.31
C ARG A 234 -6.31 25.95 9.37
N VAL A 235 -5.10 25.61 8.93
CA VAL A 235 -4.37 26.37 7.91
C VAL A 235 -5.15 26.35 6.60
N LEU A 236 -5.59 25.17 6.15
CA LEU A 236 -6.40 25.03 4.93
C LEU A 236 -7.76 25.75 5.04
N ALA A 237 -8.46 25.67 6.17
CA ALA A 237 -9.73 26.37 6.38
C ALA A 237 -9.56 27.89 6.39
N GLN A 238 -8.48 28.40 6.99
CA GLN A 238 -8.10 29.82 6.90
C GLN A 238 -7.74 30.22 5.46
N MET A 239 -7.08 29.34 4.70
CA MET A 239 -6.70 29.60 3.30
C MET A 239 -7.88 29.50 2.32
N LEU A 240 -8.91 28.70 2.62
CA LEU A 240 -10.10 28.46 1.79
C LEU A 240 -11.32 29.31 2.20
N GLN A 241 -11.20 30.19 3.20
CA GLN A 241 -12.34 30.92 3.82
C GLN A 241 -13.49 29.99 4.25
N ALA A 242 -13.19 28.73 4.57
CA ALA A 242 -14.16 27.74 4.98
C ALA A 242 -14.49 27.87 6.49
N PRO A 243 -15.70 27.47 6.94
CA PRO A 243 -16.05 27.53 8.35
C PRO A 243 -15.06 26.75 9.21
N MET A 244 -14.49 27.42 10.22
CA MET A 244 -13.54 26.82 11.16
C MET A 244 -14.20 25.68 11.94
N PRO A 245 -13.65 24.46 11.96
CA PRO A 245 -14.14 23.42 12.85
C PRO A 245 -13.93 23.86 14.32
N PRO A 246 -14.85 23.49 15.23
CA PRO A 246 -14.77 23.90 16.63
C PRO A 246 -13.45 23.43 17.23
N ALA A 247 -12.81 24.32 18.01
CA ALA A 247 -11.64 23.96 18.79
C ALA A 247 -12.08 22.90 19.83
N THR A 248 -11.70 21.64 19.64
CA THR A 248 -11.76 20.69 20.74
C THR A 248 -10.64 21.06 21.71
N GLY A 249 -10.94 21.98 22.62
CA GLY A 249 -10.11 22.30 23.77
C GLY A 249 -10.05 21.09 24.69
N GLY A 250 -9.10 20.20 24.43
CA GLY A 250 -8.73 19.10 25.32
C GLY A 250 -7.22 19.04 25.36
N GLY A 251 -6.60 19.77 26.28
CA GLY A 251 -5.19 19.60 26.62
C GLY A 251 -5.02 18.23 27.26
N VAL A 252 -4.86 17.19 26.44
CA VAL A 252 -4.48 15.86 26.89
C VAL A 252 -2.97 15.76 26.69
N SER A 253 -2.21 15.48 27.76
CA SER A 253 -0.77 15.25 27.63
C SER A 253 -0.53 14.07 26.70
N MET A 254 0.21 14.27 25.61
CA MET A 254 0.63 13.17 24.76
C MET A 254 1.43 12.15 25.59
N PRO A 255 1.19 10.83 25.45
CA PRO A 255 1.98 9.82 26.14
C PRO A 255 3.46 9.96 25.78
N SER A 256 4.36 9.71 26.73
CA SER A 256 5.82 9.74 26.46
C SER A 256 6.16 8.84 25.28
N GLU A 257 7.04 9.32 24.39
CA GLU A 257 7.49 8.54 23.24
C GLU A 257 8.40 7.38 23.64
N GLY A 258 9.03 7.43 24.82
CA GLY A 258 9.97 6.42 25.29
C GLY A 258 11.32 6.46 24.56
N MET A 259 12.06 5.35 24.60
CA MET A 259 13.35 5.21 23.92
C MET A 259 13.19 5.27 22.40
N THR A 260 14.13 5.92 21.73
CA THR A 260 14.16 6.00 20.26
C THR A 260 15.04 4.92 19.64
N LEU A 261 14.85 4.64 18.34
CA LEU A 261 15.71 3.70 17.60
C LEU A 261 17.19 4.10 17.65
N SER A 262 17.49 5.40 17.69
CA SER A 262 18.85 5.97 17.70
C SER A 262 19.59 5.80 19.03
N GLU A 263 18.88 5.66 20.16
CA GLU A 263 19.50 5.58 21.49
C GLU A 263 20.13 4.22 21.80
N LEU A 264 19.65 3.14 21.14
CA LEU A 264 20.13 1.76 21.32
C LEU A 264 19.97 1.16 22.74
N ASP A 265 19.52 1.93 23.74
CA ASP A 265 19.24 1.49 25.13
C ASP A 265 18.18 0.38 25.22
N TRP A 266 17.38 0.21 24.17
CA TRP A 266 16.43 -0.90 24.02
C TRP A 266 17.11 -2.24 23.70
N GLN A 267 18.37 -2.26 23.22
CA GLN A 267 19.05 -3.48 22.79
C GLN A 267 19.29 -4.47 23.94
N PRO A 268 19.83 -4.07 25.11
CA PRO A 268 20.01 -4.99 26.23
C PRO A 268 18.68 -5.60 26.69
N ILE A 269 17.59 -4.83 26.66
CA ILE A 269 16.24 -5.31 26.97
C ILE A 269 15.80 -6.39 25.99
N ALA A 270 15.91 -6.14 24.68
CA ALA A 270 15.56 -7.12 23.65
C ALA A 270 16.39 -8.41 23.76
N ARG A 271 17.70 -8.29 24.01
CA ARG A 271 18.61 -9.44 24.18
C ARG A 271 18.29 -10.25 25.43
N ALA A 272 17.99 -9.59 26.55
CA ALA A 272 17.62 -10.24 27.81
C ALA A 272 16.35 -11.08 27.66
N ILE A 273 15.33 -10.52 27.03
CA ILE A 273 14.08 -11.23 26.71
C ILE A 273 14.38 -12.40 25.76
N ALA A 274 15.18 -12.21 24.72
CA ALA A 274 15.53 -13.28 23.79
C ALA A 274 16.25 -14.45 24.48
N ALA A 275 17.21 -14.16 25.35
CA ALA A 275 17.94 -15.14 26.14
C ALA A 275 17.02 -15.88 27.12
N ALA A 276 16.07 -15.17 27.76
CA ALA A 276 15.06 -15.80 28.60
C ALA A 276 14.20 -16.80 27.81
N LEU A 277 13.82 -16.45 26.58
CA LEU A 277 13.03 -17.33 25.70
C LEU A 277 13.83 -18.52 25.13
N ASP A 278 15.16 -18.59 25.29
CA ASP A 278 15.92 -19.80 24.95
C ASP A 278 15.61 -20.95 25.94
N ILE A 279 15.10 -20.63 27.14
CA ILE A 279 14.55 -21.59 28.08
C ILE A 279 13.18 -22.05 27.56
N LYS A 280 13.15 -23.22 26.91
CA LYS A 280 11.95 -23.75 26.22
C LYS A 280 10.68 -23.78 27.07
N ALA A 281 10.78 -24.13 28.35
CA ALA A 281 9.63 -24.17 29.26
C ALA A 281 9.05 -22.77 29.52
N LEU A 282 9.91 -21.75 29.64
CA LEU A 282 9.48 -20.35 29.76
C LEU A 282 8.85 -19.86 28.45
N ALA A 283 9.48 -20.14 27.30
CA ALA A 283 8.91 -19.79 26.00
C ALA A 283 7.53 -20.44 25.74
N ALA A 284 7.29 -21.63 26.30
CA ALA A 284 5.97 -22.26 26.25
C ALA A 284 4.95 -21.56 27.17
N ALA A 285 5.37 -21.06 28.33
CA ALA A 285 4.51 -20.39 29.30
C ALA A 285 4.20 -18.92 28.96
N VAL A 286 5.10 -18.21 28.28
CA VAL A 286 4.95 -16.76 28.02
C VAL A 286 3.62 -16.40 27.32
N PRO A 287 3.13 -17.14 26.31
CA PRO A 287 1.84 -16.80 25.70
C PRO A 287 0.62 -16.99 26.61
N SER A 288 0.75 -17.63 27.79
CA SER A 288 -0.29 -17.67 28.85
C SER A 288 -0.35 -16.42 29.68
N PHE A 289 0.74 -15.66 29.75
CA PHE A 289 0.89 -14.56 30.69
C PHE A 289 -0.17 -13.50 30.44
N SER A 290 -0.75 -12.96 31.51
CA SER A 290 -1.77 -11.91 31.46
C SER A 290 -1.26 -10.66 30.73
N SER A 291 0.04 -10.38 30.83
CA SER A 291 0.73 -9.29 30.14
C SER A 291 0.96 -9.55 28.65
N PHE A 292 0.96 -10.80 28.16
CA PHE A 292 1.23 -11.11 26.74
C PHE A 292 0.16 -10.51 25.82
N SER A 293 -1.11 -10.69 26.16
CA SER A 293 -2.25 -10.10 25.47
C SER A 293 -3.30 -9.60 26.47
N PRO A 294 -3.11 -8.42 27.08
CA PRO A 294 -3.97 -7.93 28.16
C PRO A 294 -5.43 -7.82 27.70
N THR A 295 -6.37 -8.44 28.40
CA THR A 295 -7.77 -8.57 27.92
C THR A 295 -8.50 -7.22 27.84
N LYS A 296 -8.11 -6.24 28.65
CA LYS A 296 -8.70 -4.90 28.69
C LYS A 296 -8.08 -3.91 27.70
N SER A 297 -7.00 -4.27 27.02
CA SER A 297 -6.32 -3.37 26.10
C SER A 297 -7.21 -3.03 24.91
N THR A 298 -7.23 -1.76 24.55
CA THR A 298 -7.83 -1.26 23.31
C THR A 298 -6.81 -1.36 22.16
N ALA A 299 -7.24 -1.07 20.94
CA ALA A 299 -6.32 -1.04 19.80
C ALA A 299 -5.15 -0.07 20.02
N ALA A 300 -5.41 1.14 20.54
CA ALA A 300 -4.41 2.18 20.78
C ALA A 300 -3.49 1.89 21.98
N THR A 301 -3.97 1.16 22.99
CA THR A 301 -3.16 0.85 24.19
C THR A 301 -2.39 -0.45 24.08
N LEU A 302 -2.75 -1.34 23.15
CA LEU A 302 -2.11 -2.66 22.97
C LEU A 302 -0.59 -2.55 22.77
N GLU A 303 -0.11 -1.57 22.00
CA GLU A 303 1.32 -1.36 21.75
C GLU A 303 2.10 -0.86 22.97
N ARG A 304 1.41 -0.46 24.05
CA ARG A 304 2.03 0.01 25.29
C ARG A 304 1.83 -0.97 26.43
N GLU A 305 0.66 -1.58 26.54
CA GLU A 305 0.27 -2.46 27.65
C GLU A 305 0.66 -3.93 27.44
N SER A 306 0.81 -4.40 26.18
CA SER A 306 1.23 -5.78 25.94
C SER A 306 2.73 -5.98 26.20
N LEU A 307 3.11 -7.20 26.60
CA LEU A 307 4.48 -7.58 26.94
C LEU A 307 5.49 -7.18 25.86
N PHE A 308 5.18 -7.46 24.59
CA PHE A 308 6.08 -7.14 23.47
C PHE A 308 5.72 -5.84 22.75
N GLY A 309 4.64 -5.17 23.14
CA GLY A 309 4.19 -3.92 22.53
C GLY A 309 5.28 -2.86 22.42
N PRO A 310 5.99 -2.53 23.53
CA PRO A 310 7.04 -1.52 23.52
C PRO A 310 8.17 -1.82 22.51
N LEU A 311 8.57 -3.08 22.37
CA LEU A 311 9.58 -3.52 21.40
C LEU A 311 9.05 -3.50 19.96
N LEU A 312 7.80 -3.93 19.76
CA LEU A 312 7.14 -3.95 18.45
C LEU A 312 6.87 -2.53 17.91
N ARG A 313 6.79 -1.52 18.77
CA ARG A 313 6.56 -0.12 18.37
C ARG A 313 7.81 0.57 17.83
N LEU A 314 9.03 0.19 18.23
CA LEU A 314 10.29 0.88 17.86
C LEU A 314 10.46 0.99 16.32
N SER A 315 10.33 2.19 15.76
CA SER A 315 10.26 2.39 14.31
C SER A 315 10.74 3.79 13.88
N CYS A 316 10.72 4.06 12.57
CA CYS A 316 11.02 5.37 12.01
C CYS A 316 9.79 6.32 11.95
N PHE A 317 8.60 5.88 12.37
CA PHE A 317 7.36 6.60 12.08
C PHE A 317 7.11 7.82 12.99
N PRO A 318 6.68 8.96 12.43
CA PRO A 318 6.50 10.21 13.17
C PRO A 318 5.29 10.21 14.12
N ASP A 319 4.34 9.29 13.96
CA ASP A 319 3.17 9.18 14.85
C ASP A 319 3.53 8.62 16.23
N ALA A 320 4.53 7.74 16.29
CA ALA A 320 5.10 7.23 17.53
C ALA A 320 6.36 7.99 17.99
N PHE A 321 7.20 8.48 17.06
CA PHE A 321 8.50 9.11 17.36
C PHE A 321 8.68 10.45 16.64
N PRO A 322 7.90 11.48 17.01
CA PRO A 322 8.00 12.81 16.39
C PRO A 322 9.30 13.54 16.69
N SER A 323 9.97 13.32 17.83
CA SER A 323 11.28 13.94 18.14
C SER A 323 12.36 13.54 17.15
N MET A 324 12.51 12.25 16.90
CA MET A 324 13.48 11.68 15.96
C MET A 324 13.28 12.23 14.55
N THR A 325 12.03 12.44 14.12
CA THR A 325 11.75 13.09 12.82
C THR A 325 12.24 14.54 12.79
N ARG A 326 12.00 15.30 13.87
CA ARG A 326 12.45 16.69 14.00
C ARG A 326 13.98 16.79 14.07
N GLU A 327 14.65 15.87 14.75
CA GLU A 327 16.09 15.93 14.96
C GLU A 327 16.87 15.42 13.73
N LEU A 328 16.48 14.25 13.21
CA LEU A 328 17.22 13.57 12.15
C LEU A 328 16.83 14.01 10.74
N PHE A 329 15.60 14.49 10.53
CA PHE A 329 15.09 14.84 9.20
C PHE A 329 14.63 16.29 9.04
N ALA A 330 14.87 17.18 10.03
CA ALA A 330 14.61 18.61 9.84
C ALA A 330 15.35 19.16 8.63
N ASP A 331 14.63 19.95 7.83
CA ASP A 331 15.10 20.59 6.61
C ASP A 331 15.77 19.61 5.63
N ALA A 332 15.25 18.38 5.52
CA ALA A 332 15.83 17.33 4.67
C ALA A 332 16.07 17.76 3.21
N LYS A 333 15.31 18.72 2.68
CA LYS A 333 15.52 19.28 1.33
C LYS A 333 16.81 20.09 1.16
N SER A 334 17.28 20.75 2.20
CA SER A 334 18.47 21.60 2.15
C SER A 334 19.75 20.87 2.53
N ARG A 335 19.64 19.63 3.04
CA ARG A 335 20.78 18.79 3.43
C ARG A 335 21.49 18.20 2.22
N SER A 336 22.77 17.87 2.40
CA SER A 336 23.52 17.09 1.42
C SER A 336 22.85 15.73 1.20
N PRO A 337 22.63 15.29 -0.07
CA PRO A 337 22.08 13.96 -0.35
C PRO A 337 22.90 12.83 0.29
N VAL A 338 24.22 13.00 0.40
CA VAL A 338 25.12 11.99 0.99
C VAL A 338 24.91 11.86 2.51
N GLU A 339 24.74 13.00 3.20
CA GLU A 339 24.51 13.02 4.66
C GLU A 339 23.13 12.46 5.00
N LEU A 340 22.12 12.80 4.19
CA LEU A 340 20.77 12.27 4.34
C LEU A 340 20.76 10.75 4.14
N GLU A 341 21.42 10.24 3.10
CA GLU A 341 21.52 8.80 2.85
C GLU A 341 22.26 8.07 3.98
N SER A 342 23.35 8.66 4.51
CA SER A 342 24.06 8.10 5.67
C SER A 342 23.17 8.00 6.92
N THR A 343 22.31 9.00 7.14
CA THR A 343 21.35 9.01 8.25
C THR A 343 20.29 7.93 8.07
N ILE A 344 19.72 7.84 6.86
CA ILE A 344 18.76 6.80 6.46
C ILE A 344 19.36 5.41 6.66
N GLN A 345 20.60 5.18 6.20
CA GLN A 345 21.26 3.88 6.31
C GLN A 345 21.51 3.49 7.77
N THR A 346 21.93 4.43 8.61
CA THR A 346 22.14 4.18 10.05
C THR A 346 20.84 3.74 10.73
N LEU A 347 19.74 4.45 10.47
CA LEU A 347 18.43 4.08 11.01
C LEU A 347 17.95 2.72 10.49
N ARG A 348 18.16 2.41 9.20
CA ARG A 348 17.82 1.09 8.63
C ARG A 348 18.59 -0.04 9.28
N MET A 349 19.86 0.16 9.62
CA MET A 349 20.64 -0.84 10.36
C MET A 349 20.04 -1.11 11.75
N SER A 350 19.75 -0.06 12.52
CA SER A 350 19.10 -0.20 13.84
C SER A 350 17.72 -0.84 13.73
N LEU A 351 16.92 -0.44 12.75
CA LEU A 351 15.61 -1.01 12.46
C LEU A 351 15.70 -2.50 12.14
N GLY A 352 16.68 -2.90 11.32
CA GLY A 352 16.93 -4.30 10.97
C GLY A 352 17.22 -5.17 12.19
N VAL A 353 17.98 -4.63 13.17
CA VAL A 353 18.26 -5.32 14.45
C VAL A 353 16.97 -5.50 15.27
N VAL A 354 16.17 -4.43 15.46
CA VAL A 354 14.88 -4.52 16.18
C VAL A 354 13.95 -5.54 15.53
N GLN A 355 13.75 -5.42 14.23
CA GLN A 355 12.81 -6.28 13.48
C GLN A 355 13.23 -7.74 13.51
N LYS A 356 14.53 -8.01 13.38
CA LYS A 356 15.07 -9.37 13.52
C LYS A 356 14.88 -9.90 14.94
N ALA A 357 15.15 -9.09 15.97
CA ALA A 357 14.90 -9.47 17.34
C ALA A 357 13.41 -9.81 17.56
N ASN A 358 12.49 -8.94 17.15
CA ASN A 358 11.05 -9.17 17.25
C ASN A 358 10.62 -10.49 16.61
N TYR A 359 11.10 -10.78 15.39
CA TYR A 359 10.85 -12.07 14.74
C TYR A 359 11.39 -13.25 15.56
N ASP A 360 12.64 -13.17 16.03
CA ASP A 360 13.27 -14.25 16.78
C ASP A 360 12.58 -14.52 18.13
N LEU A 361 11.99 -13.49 18.75
CA LEU A 361 11.15 -13.66 19.95
C LEU A 361 9.91 -14.51 19.62
N PHE A 362 9.09 -14.07 18.67
CA PHE A 362 7.86 -14.77 18.31
C PHE A 362 8.11 -16.14 17.67
N HIS A 363 9.23 -16.32 16.97
CA HIS A 363 9.63 -17.59 16.40
C HIS A 363 9.90 -18.64 17.46
N ARG A 364 10.58 -18.27 18.57
CA ARG A 364 10.77 -19.15 19.72
C ARG A 364 9.43 -19.55 20.35
N LEU A 365 8.50 -18.60 20.52
CA LEU A 365 7.15 -18.88 21.06
C LEU A 365 6.38 -19.86 20.16
N VAL A 366 6.36 -19.62 18.85
CA VAL A 366 5.69 -20.48 17.86
C VAL A 366 6.31 -21.89 17.79
N ARG A 367 7.61 -22.01 18.05
CA ARG A 367 8.34 -23.29 18.07
C ARG A 367 8.29 -24.01 19.41
N ALA A 368 7.86 -23.35 20.49
CA ALA A 368 7.81 -23.93 21.83
C ALA A 368 6.82 -25.10 21.93
N GLY A 369 5.69 -25.03 21.22
CA GLY A 369 4.69 -26.10 21.18
C GLY A 369 3.45 -25.72 20.36
N ALA A 370 2.45 -26.61 20.31
CA ALA A 370 1.18 -26.37 19.61
C ALA A 370 0.31 -25.31 20.32
N GLU A 371 0.18 -25.41 21.64
CA GLU A 371 -0.61 -24.46 22.44
C GLU A 371 -0.02 -23.03 22.47
N PRO A 372 1.30 -22.83 22.72
CA PRO A 372 1.91 -21.51 22.63
C PRO A 372 1.73 -20.87 21.24
N ARG A 373 1.87 -21.67 20.18
CA ARG A 373 1.62 -21.25 18.80
C ARG A 373 0.19 -20.78 18.58
N GLU A 374 -0.79 -21.53 19.08
CA GLU A 374 -2.21 -21.17 18.97
C GLU A 374 -2.51 -19.83 19.65
N ARG A 375 -1.93 -19.60 20.83
CA ARG A 375 -2.07 -18.30 21.54
C ARG A 375 -1.42 -17.14 20.81
N VAL A 376 -0.25 -17.36 20.17
CA VAL A 376 0.38 -16.37 19.29
C VAL A 376 -0.50 -16.05 18.09
N LEU A 377 -1.07 -17.06 17.42
CA LEU A 377 -2.02 -16.86 16.32
C LEU A 377 -3.26 -16.09 16.78
N SER A 378 -3.79 -16.41 17.96
CA SER A 378 -4.91 -15.68 18.57
C SER A 378 -4.56 -14.23 18.88
N PHE A 379 -3.33 -13.94 19.33
CA PHE A 379 -2.87 -12.57 19.55
C PHE A 379 -2.84 -11.77 18.26
N TRP A 380 -2.28 -12.33 17.17
CA TRP A 380 -2.27 -11.67 15.85
C TRP A 380 -3.67 -11.49 15.28
N GLY A 381 -4.57 -12.46 15.47
CA GLY A 381 -5.99 -12.35 15.11
C GLY A 381 -6.69 -11.22 15.86
N ARG A 382 -6.55 -11.19 17.20
CA ARG A 382 -7.10 -10.12 18.05
C ARG A 382 -6.55 -8.74 17.67
N LEU A 383 -5.27 -8.65 17.32
CA LEU A 383 -4.66 -7.41 16.85
C LEU A 383 -5.32 -6.91 15.56
N CYS A 384 -5.59 -7.81 14.60
CA CYS A 384 -6.32 -7.47 13.37
C CYS A 384 -7.76 -7.02 13.66
N GLU A 385 -8.45 -7.71 14.58
CA GLU A 385 -9.83 -7.40 14.96
C GLU A 385 -9.94 -6.03 15.63
N LEU A 386 -9.11 -5.76 16.65
CA LEU A 386 -9.09 -4.48 17.36
C LEU A 386 -8.79 -3.32 16.42
N ASN A 387 -7.96 -3.55 15.40
CA ASN A 387 -7.54 -2.54 14.43
C ASN A 387 -8.38 -2.52 13.15
N ALA A 388 -9.55 -3.19 13.09
CA ALA A 388 -10.39 -3.21 11.88
C ALA A 388 -10.76 -1.79 11.38
N ARG A 389 -10.92 -0.81 12.28
CA ARG A 389 -11.18 0.60 11.95
C ARG A 389 -10.06 1.27 11.16
N ARG A 390 -8.82 0.75 11.18
CA ARG A 390 -7.73 1.25 10.33
C ARG A 390 -8.06 1.14 8.84
N GLY A 391 -8.97 0.23 8.44
CA GLY A 391 -9.48 0.10 7.08
C GLY A 391 -10.37 1.26 6.61
N ALA A 392 -10.92 2.08 7.53
CA ALA A 392 -11.80 3.19 7.20
C ALA A 392 -11.05 4.36 6.53
N LEU A 393 -11.79 5.13 5.73
CA LEU A 393 -11.28 6.31 5.00
C LEU A 393 -10.66 7.33 5.97
N GLN A 394 -11.39 7.66 7.04
CA GLN A 394 -10.93 8.52 8.12
C GLN A 394 -11.01 7.75 9.43
N VAL A 395 -9.96 7.84 10.24
CA VAL A 395 -9.88 7.17 11.55
C VAL A 395 -9.13 8.08 12.51
N SER A 396 -9.62 8.17 13.74
CA SER A 396 -8.93 8.89 14.79
C SER A 396 -7.72 8.10 15.28
N SER A 397 -6.59 8.75 15.47
CA SER A 397 -5.36 8.12 16.00
C SER A 397 -5.54 7.54 17.40
N HIS A 398 -6.53 8.01 18.18
CA HIS A 398 -6.80 7.50 19.53
C HIS A 398 -7.62 6.20 19.55
N GLU A 399 -8.20 5.80 18.41
CA GLU A 399 -9.04 4.60 18.33
C GLU A 399 -8.27 3.37 17.82
N VAL A 400 -7.04 3.55 17.34
CA VAL A 400 -6.25 2.51 16.65
C VAL A 400 -4.80 2.53 17.09
N ALA A 401 -4.08 1.44 16.89
CA ALA A 401 -2.63 1.39 17.12
C ALA A 401 -1.89 2.31 16.13
N SER A 402 -0.67 2.72 16.51
CA SER A 402 0.21 3.49 15.63
C SER A 402 0.62 2.73 14.35
N ASP A 403 1.00 3.50 13.32
CA ASP A 403 1.61 3.00 12.09
C ASP A 403 2.94 2.28 12.41
N ALA A 404 3.71 2.85 13.35
CA ALA A 404 4.95 2.28 13.88
C ALA A 404 4.81 0.81 14.31
N PHE A 405 3.86 0.55 15.22
CA PHE A 405 3.60 -0.79 15.74
C PHE A 405 3.05 -1.72 14.66
N MET A 406 2.05 -1.26 13.89
CA MET A 406 1.38 -2.09 12.89
C MET A 406 2.32 -2.53 11.77
N VAL A 407 3.22 -1.66 11.29
CA VAL A 407 4.17 -2.00 10.21
C VAL A 407 5.25 -2.96 10.70
N ASN A 408 5.71 -2.85 11.94
CA ASN A 408 6.66 -3.80 12.51
C ASN A 408 6.04 -5.19 12.75
N VAL A 409 4.78 -5.24 13.19
CA VAL A 409 4.04 -6.51 13.27
C VAL A 409 3.86 -7.12 11.87
N TYR A 410 3.58 -6.30 10.86
CA TYR A 410 3.52 -6.73 9.48
C TYR A 410 4.88 -7.27 8.98
N ASP A 411 6.00 -6.59 9.24
CA ASP A 411 7.34 -7.10 8.90
C ASP A 411 7.63 -8.46 9.56
N MET A 412 7.26 -8.63 10.83
CA MET A 412 7.41 -9.90 11.52
C MET A 412 6.62 -11.02 10.83
N LEU A 413 5.37 -10.77 10.43
CA LEU A 413 4.55 -11.75 9.72
C LEU A 413 5.05 -12.01 8.30
N LEU A 414 5.61 -11.00 7.62
CA LEU A 414 6.30 -11.18 6.34
C LEU A 414 7.50 -12.13 6.46
N ARG A 415 8.28 -12.05 7.54
CA ARG A 415 9.39 -13.01 7.81
C ARG A 415 8.88 -14.43 8.09
N PHE A 416 7.68 -14.60 8.64
CA PHE A 416 7.03 -15.92 8.72
C PHE A 416 6.50 -16.38 7.36
N ALA A 417 6.19 -15.46 6.45
CA ALA A 417 5.71 -15.74 5.11
C ALA A 417 6.83 -16.08 4.11
N GLU A 418 8.00 -15.49 4.28
CA GLU A 418 9.18 -15.64 3.43
C GLU A 418 9.50 -17.10 3.03
N PRO A 419 9.46 -18.11 3.93
CA PRO A 419 9.77 -19.50 3.55
C PRO A 419 8.76 -20.17 2.61
N PHE A 420 7.57 -19.57 2.40
CA PHE A 420 6.57 -20.08 1.46
C PHE A 420 6.23 -19.13 0.32
N ALA A 421 6.53 -17.83 0.48
CA ALA A 421 6.41 -16.79 -0.54
C ALA A 421 7.66 -16.71 -1.44
N GLU A 422 8.49 -17.75 -1.47
CA GLU A 422 9.63 -17.85 -2.38
C GLU A 422 9.17 -17.89 -3.85
N PRO A 423 9.98 -17.42 -4.81
CA PRO A 423 9.56 -17.27 -6.22
C PRO A 423 9.00 -18.54 -6.88
N THR A 424 9.42 -19.72 -6.44
CA THR A 424 8.94 -21.01 -7.00
C THR A 424 7.53 -21.38 -6.54
N CYS A 425 7.02 -20.72 -5.50
CA CYS A 425 5.72 -20.97 -4.87
C CYS A 425 5.48 -22.45 -4.47
N ALA A 426 6.54 -23.20 -4.16
CA ALA A 426 6.49 -24.66 -3.95
C ALA A 426 5.57 -25.13 -2.81
N LYS A 427 5.21 -24.24 -1.88
CA LYS A 427 4.34 -24.54 -0.72
C LYS A 427 2.93 -23.97 -0.87
N MET A 428 2.56 -23.46 -2.04
CA MET A 428 1.28 -22.79 -2.25
C MET A 428 0.07 -23.70 -1.99
N ASP A 429 0.19 -25.01 -2.24
CA ASP A 429 -0.85 -26.00 -1.91
C ASP A 429 -1.21 -26.09 -0.42
N ARG A 430 -0.36 -25.52 0.46
CA ARG A 430 -0.62 -25.50 1.90
C ARG A 430 -1.50 -24.32 2.35
N VAL A 431 -1.91 -23.45 1.43
CA VAL A 431 -2.85 -22.36 1.66
C VAL A 431 -4.27 -22.85 1.37
N ASP A 432 -5.07 -23.06 2.41
CA ASP A 432 -6.45 -23.51 2.26
C ASP A 432 -7.35 -22.38 1.74
N ALA A 433 -7.86 -22.54 0.52
CA ALA A 433 -8.77 -21.62 -0.14
C ALA A 433 -10.10 -21.40 0.60
N ARG A 434 -10.53 -22.34 1.45
CA ARG A 434 -11.77 -22.25 2.22
C ARG A 434 -11.58 -21.70 3.63
N TYR A 435 -10.35 -21.32 4.01
CA TYR A 435 -10.04 -20.87 5.37
C TYR A 435 -10.94 -19.72 5.85
N LEU A 436 -11.22 -18.75 4.97
CA LEU A 436 -12.10 -17.62 5.30
C LEU A 436 -13.55 -18.02 5.64
N GLN A 437 -13.99 -19.23 5.26
CA GLN A 437 -15.31 -19.74 5.59
C GLN A 437 -15.43 -20.05 7.09
N TYR A 438 -14.39 -20.67 7.67
CA TYR A 438 -14.45 -21.27 9.00
C TYR A 438 -13.54 -20.60 10.03
N GLN A 439 -12.58 -19.77 9.62
CA GLN A 439 -11.70 -19.06 10.55
C GLN A 439 -12.50 -18.16 11.51
N ARG A 440 -11.95 -17.94 12.71
CA ARG A 440 -12.55 -17.10 13.78
C ARG A 440 -11.54 -16.14 14.40
N ARG A 441 -10.45 -15.83 13.69
CA ARG A 441 -9.37 -14.93 14.15
C ARG A 441 -9.80 -13.47 14.13
N TYR A 442 -10.53 -13.09 13.10
CA TYR A 442 -11.09 -11.75 12.90
C TYR A 442 -12.39 -11.85 12.10
N SER A 443 -13.24 -10.84 12.21
CA SER A 443 -14.49 -10.76 11.48
C SER A 443 -14.26 -10.45 10.01
N SER A 444 -14.73 -11.33 9.13
CA SER A 444 -14.75 -11.13 7.68
C SER A 444 -16.15 -10.81 7.14
N SER A 445 -17.19 -10.89 7.98
CA SER A 445 -18.59 -10.88 7.53
C SER A 445 -19.00 -9.58 6.84
N THR A 446 -18.42 -8.44 7.26
CA THR A 446 -18.71 -7.11 6.71
C THR A 446 -17.74 -6.67 5.61
N LEU A 447 -16.77 -7.53 5.26
CA LEU A 447 -15.81 -7.22 4.19
C LEU A 447 -16.48 -7.40 2.84
N THR A 448 -16.38 -6.38 1.99
CA THR A 448 -16.82 -6.45 0.58
C THR A 448 -16.16 -7.64 -0.10
N ARG A 449 -16.95 -8.46 -0.79
CA ARG A 449 -16.45 -9.63 -1.53
C ARG A 449 -16.29 -9.30 -3.01
N LEU A 450 -15.42 -10.04 -3.70
CA LEU A 450 -15.17 -9.84 -5.13
C LEU A 450 -16.46 -9.95 -5.96
N LEU A 451 -17.27 -10.98 -5.70
CA LEU A 451 -18.47 -11.29 -6.51
C LEU A 451 -19.60 -11.89 -5.67
N ALA A 452 -19.81 -11.37 -4.46
CA ALA A 452 -20.91 -11.75 -3.57
C ALA A 452 -21.40 -10.57 -2.74
N SER A 453 -22.68 -10.58 -2.41
CA SER A 453 -23.29 -9.66 -1.45
C SER A 453 -22.91 -10.03 -0.01
N GLU A 454 -23.06 -9.06 0.90
CA GLU A 454 -22.82 -9.30 2.33
C GLU A 454 -23.70 -10.44 2.88
N ALA A 455 -24.97 -10.53 2.44
CA ALA A 455 -25.89 -11.59 2.84
C ALA A 455 -25.43 -12.98 2.37
N GLU A 456 -24.96 -13.10 1.13
CA GLU A 456 -24.39 -14.34 0.60
C GLU A 456 -23.13 -14.76 1.37
N ALA A 457 -22.25 -13.79 1.71
CA ALA A 457 -21.04 -14.04 2.48
C ALA A 457 -21.35 -14.53 3.90
N GLN A 458 -22.31 -13.91 4.58
CA GLN A 458 -22.76 -14.34 5.91
C GLN A 458 -23.37 -15.75 5.88
N ALA A 459 -24.19 -16.07 4.86
CA ALA A 459 -24.74 -17.41 4.69
C ALA A 459 -23.64 -18.46 4.43
N TRP A 460 -22.61 -18.10 3.65
CA TRP A 460 -21.48 -18.97 3.34
C TRP A 460 -20.62 -19.27 4.59
N GLU A 461 -20.37 -18.26 5.43
CA GLU A 461 -19.69 -18.43 6.74
C GLU A 461 -20.55 -19.21 7.76
N ALA A 462 -21.87 -19.05 7.73
CA ALA A 462 -22.79 -19.80 8.57
C ALA A 462 -22.88 -21.28 8.16
N ALA A 463 -22.70 -21.58 6.87
CA ALA A 463 -22.62 -22.93 6.33
C ALA A 463 -21.27 -23.63 6.60
N ALA A 464 -20.34 -22.95 7.28
CA ALA A 464 -19.03 -23.50 7.58
C ALA A 464 -19.11 -24.78 8.41
N VAL A 465 -18.48 -25.84 7.91
CA VAL A 465 -18.24 -27.07 8.69
C VAL A 465 -16.88 -26.92 9.38
N ALA A 466 -16.83 -27.17 10.68
CA ALA A 466 -15.56 -27.13 11.41
C ALA A 466 -14.55 -28.11 10.77
N PRO A 467 -13.32 -27.67 10.48
CA PRO A 467 -12.33 -28.53 9.85
C PRO A 467 -11.96 -29.69 10.79
N ALA A 468 -11.71 -30.87 10.23
CA ALA A 468 -11.38 -32.07 10.99
C ALA A 468 -10.03 -31.97 11.74
N ALA A 469 -9.15 -31.09 11.28
CA ALA A 469 -7.86 -30.79 11.91
C ALA A 469 -7.67 -29.27 11.99
N ALA A 470 -6.78 -28.83 12.89
CA ALA A 470 -6.39 -27.43 12.97
C ALA A 470 -5.79 -26.97 11.63
N PRO A 471 -6.05 -25.71 11.22
CA PRO A 471 -5.50 -25.16 9.98
C PRO A 471 -3.98 -25.22 9.95
N HIS A 472 -3.42 -25.43 8.75
CA HIS A 472 -1.98 -25.44 8.60
C HIS A 472 -1.40 -24.05 8.92
N PHE A 473 -0.27 -23.98 9.62
CA PHE A 473 0.33 -22.70 10.05
C PHE A 473 0.58 -21.72 8.90
N ILE A 474 0.94 -22.21 7.70
CA ILE A 474 1.08 -21.38 6.49
C ILE A 474 -0.24 -20.72 6.09
N THR A 475 -1.36 -21.42 6.18
CA THR A 475 -2.68 -20.84 5.89
C THR A 475 -2.97 -19.69 6.86
N GLU A 476 -2.79 -19.93 8.16
CA GLU A 476 -2.98 -18.91 9.22
C GLU A 476 -2.11 -17.67 8.96
N VAL A 477 -0.80 -17.88 8.75
CA VAL A 477 0.13 -16.79 8.46
C VAL A 477 -0.24 -16.07 7.17
N PHE A 478 -0.57 -16.77 6.08
CA PHE A 478 -0.95 -16.13 4.82
C PHE A 478 -2.14 -15.17 5.01
N PHE A 479 -3.24 -15.62 5.61
CA PHE A 479 -4.43 -14.78 5.78
C PHE A 479 -4.27 -13.68 6.84
N LEU A 480 -3.45 -13.89 7.88
CA LEU A 480 -3.10 -12.84 8.84
C LEU A 480 -2.19 -11.78 8.22
N THR A 481 -1.16 -12.20 7.46
CA THR A 481 -0.27 -11.28 6.74
C THR A 481 -1.06 -10.50 5.68
N ALA A 482 -1.95 -11.15 4.93
CA ALA A 482 -2.81 -10.47 3.97
C ALA A 482 -3.74 -9.45 4.64
N ARG A 483 -4.33 -9.80 5.80
CA ARG A 483 -5.15 -8.86 6.57
C ARG A 483 -4.33 -7.66 7.07
N LEU A 484 -3.10 -7.90 7.52
CA LEU A 484 -2.17 -6.83 7.91
C LEU A 484 -1.67 -5.99 6.73
N SER A 485 -1.60 -6.55 5.51
CA SER A 485 -1.30 -5.76 4.32
C SER A 485 -2.28 -4.59 4.19
N SER A 486 -3.57 -4.82 4.41
CA SER A 486 -4.60 -3.78 4.40
C SER A 486 -4.51 -2.82 5.60
N LEU A 487 -4.40 -3.38 6.81
CA LEU A 487 -4.52 -2.64 8.07
C LEU A 487 -3.23 -1.89 8.46
N ALA A 488 -2.06 -2.38 8.05
CA ALA A 488 -0.76 -1.80 8.32
C ALA A 488 -0.24 -1.05 7.09
N LEU A 489 0.33 -1.77 6.12
CA LEU A 489 1.00 -1.17 4.96
C LEU A 489 0.05 -0.29 4.14
N GLY A 490 -1.08 -0.83 3.67
CA GLY A 490 -2.06 -0.12 2.86
C GLY A 490 -2.61 1.14 3.52
N LYS A 491 -2.76 1.15 4.86
CA LYS A 491 -3.12 2.39 5.59
C LYS A 491 -2.02 3.44 5.49
N VAL A 492 -0.76 3.05 5.67
CA VAL A 492 0.39 3.95 5.55
C VAL A 492 0.55 4.46 4.12
N LEU A 493 0.41 3.60 3.11
CA LEU A 493 0.53 3.99 1.71
C LEU A 493 -0.52 5.03 1.33
N ARG A 494 -1.79 4.82 1.72
CA ARG A 494 -2.89 5.79 1.51
C ARG A 494 -2.62 7.12 2.21
N LYS A 495 -2.10 7.09 3.45
CA LYS A 495 -1.73 8.29 4.21
C LYS A 495 -0.58 9.05 3.54
N MET A 496 0.40 8.35 2.97
CA MET A 496 1.49 8.96 2.20
C MET A 496 0.98 9.62 0.92
N ASP A 497 0.15 8.92 0.14
CA ASP A 497 -0.48 9.49 -1.07
C ASP A 497 -1.29 10.76 -0.74
N GLN A 498 -2.03 10.75 0.38
CA GLN A 498 -2.78 11.92 0.84
C GLN A 498 -1.85 13.09 1.22
N ARG A 499 -0.79 12.81 1.97
CA ARG A 499 0.19 13.83 2.40
C ARG A 499 0.97 14.42 1.21
N GLU A 500 1.29 13.61 0.21
CA GLU A 500 1.94 14.09 -1.01
C GLU A 500 1.01 15.02 -1.80
N LYS A 501 -0.25 14.63 -2.01
CA LYS A 501 -1.26 15.48 -2.64
C LYS A 501 -1.48 16.78 -1.88
N GLU A 502 -1.50 16.74 -0.55
CA GLU A 502 -1.61 17.93 0.29
C GLU A 502 -0.39 18.84 0.15
N MET A 503 0.80 18.27 0.18
CA MET A 503 2.06 18.99 -0.01
C MET A 503 2.12 19.65 -1.40
N ASP A 504 1.66 18.98 -2.45
CA ASP A 504 1.62 19.54 -3.81
C ASP A 504 0.60 20.68 -3.93
N ARG A 505 -0.59 20.54 -3.32
CA ARG A 505 -1.57 21.63 -3.23
C ARG A 505 -1.00 22.86 -2.51
N LEU A 506 -0.28 22.65 -1.40
CA LEU A 506 0.37 23.73 -0.67
C LEU A 506 1.45 24.41 -1.51
N ARG A 507 2.28 23.64 -2.21
CA ARG A 507 3.31 24.18 -3.12
C ARG A 507 2.70 24.99 -4.25
N GLN A 508 1.70 24.43 -4.93
CA GLN A 508 0.99 25.13 -5.99
C GLN A 508 0.41 26.46 -5.49
N ARG A 509 -0.19 26.46 -4.29
CA ARG A 509 -0.73 27.68 -3.69
C ARG A 509 0.34 28.69 -3.28
N ILE A 510 1.50 28.22 -2.81
CA ILE A 510 2.67 29.07 -2.53
C ILE A 510 3.13 29.74 -3.84
N ASP A 511 3.31 28.96 -4.90
CA ASP A 511 3.75 29.46 -6.21
C ASP A 511 2.76 30.50 -6.77
N GLU A 512 1.44 30.22 -6.68
CA GLU A 512 0.38 31.17 -7.07
C GLU A 512 0.46 32.50 -6.31
N LEU A 513 0.62 32.46 -4.99
CA LEU A 513 0.73 33.66 -4.18
C LEU A 513 2.03 34.41 -4.50
N GLU A 514 3.13 33.71 -4.74
CA GLU A 514 4.42 34.32 -5.08
C GLU A 514 4.42 34.98 -6.46
N GLU A 515 3.77 34.39 -7.46
CA GLU A 515 3.57 35.00 -8.78
C GLU A 515 2.79 36.32 -8.68
N GLY A 516 1.77 36.37 -7.82
CA GLY A 516 0.95 37.57 -7.59
C GLY A 516 1.61 38.65 -6.71
N ARG A 517 2.83 38.43 -6.20
CA ARG A 517 3.42 39.24 -5.13
C ARG A 517 3.50 40.73 -5.43
N ALA A 518 3.80 41.10 -6.67
CA ALA A 518 3.85 42.50 -7.09
C ALA A 518 2.50 43.25 -6.93
N GLN A 519 1.39 42.52 -7.01
CA GLN A 519 0.03 43.07 -6.97
C GLN A 519 -0.47 43.24 -5.52
N TRP A 520 -0.19 42.27 -4.65
CA TRP A 520 -0.74 42.27 -3.29
C TRP A 520 0.24 42.74 -2.20
N ALA A 521 1.55 42.78 -2.44
CA ALA A 521 2.54 43.11 -1.40
C ALA A 521 2.33 44.51 -0.78
N ASN A 522 1.86 45.47 -1.57
CA ASN A 522 1.62 46.84 -1.12
C ASN A 522 0.19 47.08 -0.60
N THR A 523 -0.62 46.04 -0.46
CA THR A 523 -2.00 46.14 0.06
C THR A 523 -2.02 46.02 1.59
N PRO A 524 -3.08 46.48 2.28
CA PRO A 524 -3.24 46.27 3.73
C PRO A 524 -3.22 44.79 4.16
N GLN A 525 -3.49 43.87 3.23
CA GLN A 525 -3.46 42.42 3.45
C GLN A 525 -2.09 41.78 3.16
N GLY A 526 -1.12 42.53 2.62
CA GLY A 526 0.16 41.99 2.17
C GLY A 526 0.97 41.29 3.27
N ALA A 527 1.03 41.87 4.47
CA ALA A 527 1.70 41.26 5.62
C ALA A 527 1.03 39.95 6.07
N HIS A 528 -0.29 39.84 5.91
CA HIS A 528 -1.03 38.61 6.23
C HIS A 528 -0.73 37.49 5.22
N LEU A 529 -0.69 37.83 3.93
CA LEU A 529 -0.32 36.90 2.86
C LEU A 529 1.14 36.43 2.99
N ASP A 530 2.08 37.31 3.35
CA ASP A 530 3.47 36.93 3.62
C ASP A 530 3.60 35.96 4.82
N ALA A 531 2.84 36.20 5.89
CA ALA A 531 2.78 35.30 7.04
C ALA A 531 2.17 33.93 6.65
N MET A 532 1.14 33.93 5.79
CA MET A 532 0.56 32.69 5.25
C MET A 532 1.56 31.89 4.42
N ILE A 533 2.29 32.53 3.49
CA ILE A 533 3.34 31.88 2.69
C ILE A 533 4.40 31.26 3.61
N THR A 534 4.85 32.01 4.62
CA THR A 534 5.84 31.53 5.59
C THR A 534 5.35 30.28 6.33
N ARG A 535 4.09 30.29 6.81
CA ARG A 535 3.48 29.13 7.48
C ARG A 535 3.31 27.93 6.54
N ALA A 536 2.87 28.17 5.30
CA ALA A 536 2.71 27.12 4.30
C ALA A 536 4.04 26.47 3.91
N ARG A 537 5.13 27.26 3.79
CA ARG A 537 6.50 26.75 3.57
C ARG A 537 6.99 25.90 4.74
N ALA A 538 6.78 26.36 5.97
CA ALA A 538 7.14 25.59 7.17
C ALA A 538 6.38 24.25 7.23
N GLN A 539 5.07 24.27 6.91
CA GLN A 539 4.26 23.06 6.84
C GLN A 539 4.72 22.10 5.72
N THR A 540 5.07 22.63 4.56
CA THR A 540 5.63 21.84 3.45
C THR A 540 6.95 21.19 3.83
N SER A 541 7.82 21.89 4.58
CA SER A 541 9.08 21.32 5.09
C SER A 541 8.80 20.18 6.08
N LYS A 542 7.89 20.41 7.03
CA LYS A 542 7.47 19.41 8.02
C LYS A 542 6.90 18.14 7.36
N LEU A 543 5.95 18.29 6.44
CA LEU A 543 5.36 17.15 5.71
C LEU A 543 6.43 16.35 4.97
N HIS A 544 7.40 17.04 4.37
CA HIS A 544 8.51 16.38 3.68
C HIS A 544 9.41 15.60 4.65
N SER A 545 9.79 16.16 5.79
CA SER A 545 10.56 15.46 6.82
C SER A 545 9.84 14.20 7.32
N GLU A 546 8.53 14.30 7.57
CA GLU A 546 7.72 13.14 7.96
C GLU A 546 7.66 12.07 6.86
N MET A 547 7.54 12.47 5.59
CA MET A 547 7.58 11.53 4.46
C MET A 547 8.92 10.80 4.35
N VAL A 548 10.05 11.51 4.52
CA VAL A 548 11.40 10.90 4.49
C VAL A 548 11.58 9.90 5.65
N ALA A 549 11.08 10.24 6.84
CA ALA A 549 11.11 9.33 7.98
C ALA A 549 10.34 8.03 7.70
N VAL A 550 9.13 8.11 7.15
CA VAL A 550 8.35 6.93 6.75
C VAL A 550 9.04 6.14 5.62
N GLN A 551 9.57 6.84 4.60
CA GLN A 551 10.29 6.22 3.49
C GLN A 551 11.57 5.49 3.92
N THR A 552 12.22 5.94 5.00
CA THR A 552 13.40 5.27 5.57
C THR A 552 13.10 3.80 5.85
N GLN A 553 11.94 3.50 6.43
CA GLN A 553 11.49 2.13 6.72
C GLN A 553 10.86 1.45 5.49
N LEU A 554 9.94 2.12 4.78
CA LEU A 554 9.20 1.48 3.68
C LEU A 554 10.05 1.18 2.43
N LEU A 555 11.19 1.86 2.28
CA LEU A 555 12.14 1.64 1.18
C LEU A 555 13.41 0.91 1.65
N GLU A 556 13.41 0.31 2.84
CA GLU A 556 14.48 -0.58 3.28
C GLU A 556 14.51 -1.82 2.35
N PRO A 557 15.66 -2.15 1.74
CA PRO A 557 15.72 -3.22 0.73
C PRO A 557 15.19 -4.58 1.19
N GLY A 558 15.49 -5.00 2.43
CA GLY A 558 15.01 -6.27 2.97
C GLY A 558 13.51 -6.29 3.19
N PHE A 559 12.93 -5.22 3.73
CA PHE A 559 11.49 -5.04 3.89
C PHE A 559 10.78 -5.06 2.53
N LEU A 560 11.31 -4.30 1.56
CA LEU A 560 10.78 -4.26 0.19
C LEU A 560 10.75 -5.65 -0.46
N ASP A 561 11.85 -6.39 -0.37
CA ASP A 561 11.96 -7.74 -0.96
C ASP A 561 10.92 -8.69 -0.37
N ARG A 562 10.73 -8.67 0.96
CA ARG A 562 9.68 -9.44 1.62
C ARG A 562 8.26 -9.02 1.22
N VAL A 563 7.99 -7.72 1.14
CA VAL A 563 6.70 -7.18 0.69
C VAL A 563 6.39 -7.63 -0.74
N LEU A 564 7.32 -7.41 -1.67
CA LEU A 564 7.12 -7.74 -3.07
C LEU A 564 7.04 -9.25 -3.32
N SER A 565 7.80 -10.05 -2.59
CA SER A 565 7.69 -11.52 -2.62
C SER A 565 6.31 -11.99 -2.15
N PHE A 566 5.81 -11.44 -1.04
CA PHE A 566 4.47 -11.77 -0.54
C PHE A 566 3.35 -11.30 -1.50
N VAL A 567 3.49 -10.12 -2.09
CA VAL A 567 2.55 -9.58 -3.09
C VAL A 567 2.56 -10.44 -4.37
N SER A 568 3.73 -10.82 -4.87
CA SER A 568 3.89 -11.75 -6.00
C SER A 568 3.27 -13.11 -5.71
N PHE A 569 3.50 -13.67 -4.52
CA PHE A 569 2.87 -14.91 -4.07
C PHE A 569 1.34 -14.77 -4.04
N THR A 570 0.82 -13.66 -3.52
CA THR A 570 -0.63 -13.41 -3.43
C THR A 570 -1.27 -13.26 -4.82
N MET A 571 -0.64 -12.52 -5.75
CA MET A 571 -1.08 -12.43 -7.14
C MET A 571 -1.10 -13.81 -7.82
N THR A 572 -0.04 -14.59 -7.64
CA THR A 572 0.08 -15.95 -8.17
C THR A 572 -1.00 -16.88 -7.59
N TRP A 573 -1.26 -16.77 -6.29
CA TRP A 573 -2.33 -17.52 -5.63
C TRP A 573 -3.72 -17.14 -6.15
N LEU A 574 -3.99 -15.84 -6.38
CA LEU A 574 -5.23 -15.38 -7.00
C LEU A 574 -5.42 -15.92 -8.42
N VAL A 575 -4.35 -15.98 -9.22
CA VAL A 575 -4.39 -16.60 -10.56
C VAL A 575 -4.63 -18.11 -10.47
N ARG A 576 -4.00 -18.81 -9.52
CA ARG A 576 -4.24 -20.24 -9.27
C ARG A 576 -5.69 -20.52 -8.87
N MET A 577 -6.29 -19.64 -8.08
CA MET A 577 -7.68 -19.76 -7.63
C MET A 577 -8.69 -19.70 -8.77
N VAL A 578 -8.35 -19.05 -9.89
CA VAL A 578 -9.19 -18.97 -11.08
C VAL A 578 -8.80 -19.95 -12.18
N ASP A 579 -7.61 -20.55 -12.12
CA ASP A 579 -7.17 -21.63 -13.02
C ASP A 579 -7.99 -22.91 -12.75
N PRO A 580 -8.78 -23.41 -13.72
CA PRO A 580 -9.59 -24.61 -13.52
C PRO A 580 -8.78 -25.86 -13.17
N ARG A 581 -7.49 -25.89 -13.54
CA ARG A 581 -6.58 -26.99 -13.21
C ARG A 581 -5.93 -26.83 -11.84
N GLY A 582 -6.00 -25.62 -11.25
CA GLY A 582 -5.25 -25.25 -10.06
C GLY A 582 -3.78 -25.60 -10.18
N ALA A 583 -3.14 -25.33 -11.33
CA ALA A 583 -1.77 -25.77 -11.61
C ALA A 583 -0.76 -24.61 -11.72
N HIS A 584 -1.24 -23.38 -11.90
CA HIS A 584 -0.41 -22.17 -11.88
C HIS A 584 0.32 -21.99 -10.52
N PRO A 585 1.62 -21.60 -10.49
CA PRO A 585 2.49 -21.23 -11.60
C PRO A 585 3.28 -22.38 -12.23
N HIS A 586 3.26 -23.59 -11.64
CA HIS A 586 4.01 -24.74 -12.17
C HIS A 586 3.62 -25.09 -13.61
N VAL A 587 2.34 -24.91 -13.94
CA VAL A 587 1.84 -24.87 -15.31
C VAL A 587 1.16 -23.53 -15.53
N CYS A 588 1.60 -22.77 -16.52
CA CYS A 588 1.00 -21.47 -16.85
C CYS A 588 -0.50 -21.61 -17.09
N VAL A 589 -1.30 -20.67 -16.55
CA VAL A 589 -2.76 -20.65 -16.72
C VAL A 589 -3.12 -20.51 -18.21
N ALA A 590 -4.20 -21.17 -18.64
CA ALA A 590 -4.68 -21.06 -20.02
C ALA A 590 -5.85 -20.07 -20.08
N LEU A 591 -5.88 -19.22 -21.11
CA LEU A 591 -6.95 -18.25 -21.35
C LEU A 591 -7.71 -18.61 -22.65
N PRO A 592 -9.01 -18.28 -22.77
CA PRO A 592 -9.84 -17.61 -21.76
C PRO A 592 -10.25 -18.55 -20.61
N LEU A 593 -10.54 -17.98 -19.44
CA LEU A 593 -11.09 -18.69 -18.30
C LEU A 593 -12.60 -18.98 -18.49
N PRO A 594 -13.19 -19.91 -17.72
CA PRO A 594 -14.64 -20.11 -17.71
C PRO A 594 -15.40 -18.87 -17.22
N ALA A 595 -16.59 -18.63 -17.78
CA ALA A 595 -17.48 -17.55 -17.32
C ALA A 595 -18.12 -17.85 -15.94
N GLU A 596 -18.26 -19.13 -15.59
CA GLU A 596 -18.75 -19.55 -14.28
C GLU A 596 -17.64 -19.41 -13.23
N VAL A 597 -17.80 -18.43 -12.34
CA VAL A 597 -16.82 -18.15 -11.29
C VAL A 597 -17.04 -19.09 -10.09
N PRO A 598 -16.00 -19.83 -9.63
CA PRO A 598 -16.10 -20.69 -8.46
C PRO A 598 -16.57 -19.94 -7.20
N GLU A 599 -17.45 -20.55 -6.41
CA GLU A 599 -17.99 -19.94 -5.17
C GLU A 599 -16.88 -19.45 -4.24
N THR A 600 -15.80 -20.24 -4.08
CA THR A 600 -14.64 -19.86 -3.25
C THR A 600 -13.98 -18.56 -3.71
N VAL A 601 -13.93 -18.29 -5.02
CA VAL A 601 -13.39 -17.04 -5.57
C VAL A 601 -14.36 -15.89 -5.35
N ARG A 602 -15.66 -16.14 -5.57
CA ARG A 602 -16.70 -15.12 -5.37
C ARG A 602 -16.73 -14.58 -3.94
N MET A 603 -16.48 -15.46 -2.98
CA MET A 603 -16.47 -15.15 -1.54
C MET A 603 -15.14 -14.56 -1.04
N LEU A 604 -14.11 -14.41 -1.88
CA LEU A 604 -12.89 -13.74 -1.44
C LEU A 604 -13.16 -12.26 -1.13
N PRO A 605 -12.64 -11.74 -0.01
CA PRO A 605 -12.66 -10.31 0.25
C PRO A 605 -11.92 -9.53 -0.83
N GLU A 606 -12.50 -8.40 -1.22
CA GLU A 606 -11.97 -7.52 -2.26
C GLU A 606 -10.56 -7.00 -1.94
N TYR A 607 -10.25 -6.80 -0.64
CA TYR A 607 -8.94 -6.32 -0.19
C TYR A 607 -7.78 -7.23 -0.63
N LEU A 608 -7.99 -8.54 -0.80
CA LEU A 608 -6.93 -9.46 -1.25
C LEU A 608 -6.45 -9.11 -2.67
N PHE A 609 -7.36 -8.60 -3.50
CA PHE A 609 -7.06 -8.12 -4.85
C PHE A 609 -6.64 -6.64 -4.83
N GLU A 610 -7.33 -5.83 -4.04
CA GLU A 610 -7.07 -4.40 -3.98
C GLU A 610 -5.68 -4.08 -3.42
N ASP A 611 -5.28 -4.70 -2.31
CA ASP A 611 -4.04 -4.39 -1.63
C ASP A 611 -2.81 -4.74 -2.50
N VAL A 612 -2.85 -5.84 -3.26
CA VAL A 612 -1.74 -6.18 -4.19
C VAL A 612 -1.59 -5.11 -5.27
N CYS A 613 -2.70 -4.60 -5.80
CA CYS A 613 -2.69 -3.52 -6.77
C CYS A 613 -2.17 -2.21 -6.14
N GLU A 614 -2.62 -1.85 -4.94
CA GLU A 614 -2.18 -0.62 -4.26
C GLU A 614 -0.69 -0.64 -3.94
N VAL A 615 -0.15 -1.76 -3.46
CA VAL A 615 1.27 -1.89 -3.15
C VAL A 615 2.11 -1.77 -4.44
N VAL A 616 1.73 -2.48 -5.50
CA VAL A 616 2.44 -2.38 -6.79
C VAL A 616 2.38 -0.95 -7.34
N LEU A 617 1.20 -0.32 -7.35
CA LEU A 617 1.04 1.06 -7.80
C LEU A 617 1.89 2.05 -7.01
N PHE A 618 1.92 1.91 -5.69
CA PHE A 618 2.70 2.79 -4.82
C PHE A 618 4.18 2.79 -5.19
N TYR A 619 4.75 1.61 -5.44
CA TYR A 619 6.15 1.46 -5.84
C TYR A 619 6.38 1.79 -7.31
N ALA A 620 5.47 1.43 -8.21
CA ALA A 620 5.56 1.74 -9.63
C ALA A 620 5.67 3.26 -9.88
N ARG A 621 4.93 4.07 -9.11
CA ARG A 621 4.95 5.54 -9.21
C ARG A 621 6.23 6.21 -8.67
N ARG A 622 6.98 5.54 -7.78
CA ARG A 622 8.07 6.18 -7.02
C ARG A 622 9.44 5.57 -7.28
N LYS A 623 9.51 4.24 -7.27
CA LYS A 623 10.75 3.48 -7.36
C LYS A 623 10.53 2.12 -8.06
N PRO A 624 10.11 2.12 -9.34
CA PRO A 624 9.77 0.89 -10.08
C PRO A 624 10.97 -0.06 -10.26
N ASP A 625 12.20 0.44 -10.19
CA ASP A 625 13.45 -0.32 -10.32
C ASP A 625 13.72 -1.29 -9.15
N VAL A 626 12.94 -1.23 -8.07
CA VAL A 626 13.02 -2.22 -6.97
C VAL A 626 12.34 -3.55 -7.31
N MET A 627 11.52 -3.61 -8.36
CA MET A 627 10.82 -4.84 -8.74
C MET A 627 11.75 -5.79 -9.49
N SER A 628 11.92 -6.99 -8.95
CA SER A 628 12.70 -8.05 -9.58
C SER A 628 11.93 -8.72 -10.73
N ILE A 629 12.65 -9.43 -11.61
CA ILE A 629 12.05 -10.12 -12.77
C ILE A 629 10.88 -11.04 -12.38
N PRO A 630 10.98 -11.92 -11.35
CA PRO A 630 9.86 -12.78 -10.96
C PRO A 630 8.59 -11.99 -10.54
N VAL A 631 8.78 -10.83 -9.93
CA VAL A 631 7.67 -9.93 -9.55
C VAL A 631 7.03 -9.34 -10.80
N LEU A 632 7.84 -8.88 -11.77
CA LEU A 632 7.37 -8.36 -13.06
C LEU A 632 6.62 -9.42 -13.90
N GLU A 633 7.08 -10.67 -13.90
CA GLU A 633 6.39 -11.81 -14.53
C GLU A 633 5.04 -12.09 -13.85
N SER A 634 5.00 -12.03 -12.51
CA SER A 634 3.77 -12.18 -11.73
C SER A 634 2.77 -11.07 -12.05
N ILE A 635 3.22 -9.81 -12.11
CA ILE A 635 2.39 -8.65 -12.49
C ILE A 635 1.86 -8.82 -13.91
N THR A 636 2.71 -9.20 -14.86
CA THR A 636 2.33 -9.41 -16.27
C THR A 636 1.25 -10.49 -16.37
N THR A 637 1.45 -11.63 -15.71
CA THR A 637 0.46 -12.71 -15.69
C THR A 637 -0.85 -12.27 -15.04
N PHE A 638 -0.78 -11.67 -13.85
CA PHE A 638 -1.93 -11.22 -13.08
C PHE A 638 -2.77 -10.20 -13.88
N CYS A 639 -2.15 -9.13 -14.38
CA CYS A 639 -2.85 -8.12 -15.17
C CYS A 639 -3.43 -8.71 -16.46
N THR A 640 -2.68 -9.55 -17.19
CA THR A 640 -3.19 -10.15 -18.43
C THR A 640 -4.41 -11.03 -18.16
N VAL A 641 -4.34 -11.91 -17.15
CA VAL A 641 -5.46 -12.81 -16.79
C VAL A 641 -6.72 -12.03 -16.42
N PHE A 642 -6.61 -11.05 -15.52
CA PHE A 642 -7.78 -10.34 -15.01
C PHE A 642 -8.29 -9.23 -15.94
N LEU A 643 -7.47 -8.73 -16.88
CA LEU A 643 -7.95 -7.89 -17.99
C LEU A 643 -8.64 -8.74 -19.08
N SER A 644 -8.09 -9.90 -19.45
CA SER A 644 -8.71 -10.79 -20.46
C SER A 644 -10.00 -11.43 -19.97
N CYS A 645 -10.12 -11.68 -18.66
CA CYS A 645 -11.28 -12.34 -18.05
C CYS A 645 -11.95 -11.44 -17.02
N GLY A 646 -12.35 -10.25 -17.47
CA GLY A 646 -12.87 -9.20 -16.60
C GLY A 646 -14.12 -9.54 -15.80
N TRP A 647 -14.84 -10.63 -16.10
CA TRP A 647 -15.99 -11.08 -15.30
C TRP A 647 -15.62 -11.60 -13.91
N TYR A 648 -14.34 -11.89 -13.64
CA TYR A 648 -13.84 -12.24 -12.31
C TYR A 648 -13.70 -11.02 -11.37
N VAL A 649 -13.69 -9.80 -11.92
CA VAL A 649 -13.54 -8.55 -11.17
C VAL A 649 -14.60 -7.55 -11.64
N ARG A 650 -15.77 -7.54 -10.97
CA ARG A 650 -16.89 -6.67 -11.37
C ARG A 650 -16.61 -5.18 -11.15
N ASN A 651 -15.80 -4.84 -10.15
CA ASN A 651 -15.49 -3.44 -9.84
C ASN A 651 -14.61 -2.83 -10.96
N PRO A 652 -15.13 -1.87 -11.76
CA PRO A 652 -14.36 -1.27 -12.85
C PRO A 652 -13.13 -0.50 -12.37
N PHE A 653 -13.15 0.00 -11.13
CA PHE A 653 -12.01 0.69 -10.53
C PHE A 653 -10.87 -0.27 -10.18
N LEU A 654 -11.15 -1.53 -9.84
CA LEU A 654 -10.10 -2.54 -9.67
C LEU A 654 -9.46 -2.91 -11.00
N LYS A 655 -10.24 -3.05 -12.07
CA LYS A 655 -9.69 -3.25 -13.43
C LYS A 655 -8.85 -2.05 -13.87
N ALA A 656 -9.30 -0.82 -13.55
CA ALA A 656 -8.55 0.39 -13.81
C ALA A 656 -7.18 0.38 -13.14
N LYS A 657 -7.09 -0.10 -11.88
CA LYS A 657 -5.80 -0.27 -11.18
C LYS A 657 -4.85 -1.20 -11.95
N LEU A 658 -5.33 -2.25 -12.62
CA LEU A 658 -4.50 -3.15 -13.44
C LEU A 658 -3.88 -2.40 -14.64
N ALA A 659 -4.70 -1.64 -15.37
CA ALA A 659 -4.23 -0.83 -16.49
C ALA A 659 -3.23 0.23 -16.02
N GLU A 660 -3.50 0.86 -14.88
CA GLU A 660 -2.63 1.85 -14.25
C GLU A 660 -1.27 1.25 -13.83
N MET A 661 -1.26 0.04 -13.23
CA MET A 661 -0.03 -0.68 -12.88
C MET A 661 0.84 -0.92 -14.12
N LEU A 662 0.25 -1.47 -15.19
CA LEU A 662 0.97 -1.70 -16.44
C LEU A 662 1.52 -0.38 -17.00
N SER A 663 0.68 0.66 -17.03
CA SER A 663 1.05 1.99 -17.53
C SER A 663 2.26 2.58 -16.81
N TYR A 664 2.29 2.62 -15.48
CA TYR A 664 3.42 3.20 -14.76
C TYR A 664 4.71 2.39 -14.92
N LEU A 665 4.60 1.06 -15.07
CA LEU A 665 5.77 0.19 -15.21
C LEU A 665 6.38 0.18 -16.61
N VAL A 666 5.68 0.65 -17.63
CA VAL A 666 6.21 0.87 -18.99
C VAL A 666 6.66 2.30 -19.26
N MET A 667 6.39 3.23 -18.33
CA MET A 667 6.83 4.61 -18.46
C MET A 667 8.36 4.74 -18.25
N PRO A 668 9.02 5.69 -18.93
CA PRO A 668 10.46 5.91 -18.76
C PRO A 668 10.84 6.23 -17.31
N TYR A 669 11.86 5.55 -16.78
CA TYR A 669 12.37 5.78 -15.41
C TYR A 669 13.90 5.80 -15.39
N GLY A 670 14.50 6.95 -15.04
CA GLY A 670 15.95 7.12 -15.01
C GLY A 670 16.60 6.72 -16.35
N PRO A 671 17.54 5.74 -16.37
CA PRO A 671 18.15 5.26 -17.61
C PRO A 671 17.23 4.32 -18.42
N LEU A 672 16.15 3.79 -17.84
CA LEU A 672 15.25 2.82 -18.46
C LEU A 672 14.20 3.54 -19.32
N ARG A 673 14.52 3.74 -20.60
CA ARG A 673 13.67 4.50 -21.53
C ARG A 673 12.34 3.84 -21.87
N ALA A 674 12.26 2.51 -21.77
CA ALA A 674 11.04 1.74 -22.03
C ALA A 674 10.34 1.27 -20.72
N GLY A 675 10.71 1.84 -19.57
CA GLY A 675 10.26 1.36 -18.26
C GLY A 675 10.89 0.03 -17.87
N VAL A 676 10.41 -0.54 -16.75
CA VAL A 676 10.91 -1.80 -16.18
C VAL A 676 10.19 -3.03 -16.71
N LEU A 677 8.96 -2.87 -17.23
CA LEU A 677 8.08 -4.00 -17.59
C LEU A 677 8.03 -4.28 -19.10
N SER A 678 8.47 -3.35 -19.95
CA SER A 678 8.30 -3.49 -21.41
C SER A 678 8.92 -4.77 -21.97
N ASP A 679 10.13 -5.15 -21.54
CA ASP A 679 10.77 -6.40 -21.99
C ASP A 679 9.95 -7.64 -21.60
N THR A 680 9.31 -7.61 -20.41
CA THR A 680 8.46 -8.73 -19.95
C THR A 680 7.17 -8.81 -20.77
N LEU A 681 6.50 -7.69 -21.06
CA LEU A 681 5.28 -7.69 -21.89
C LEU A 681 5.54 -8.17 -23.32
N ASN A 682 6.74 -7.93 -23.84
CA ASN A 682 7.14 -8.26 -25.21
C ASN A 682 7.77 -9.65 -25.33
N THR A 683 7.86 -10.42 -24.25
CA THR A 683 8.40 -11.79 -24.25
C THR A 683 7.49 -12.82 -23.56
N HIS A 684 6.61 -12.38 -22.66
CA HIS A 684 5.77 -13.26 -21.86
C HIS A 684 4.63 -13.90 -22.69
N PRO A 685 4.49 -15.24 -22.73
CA PRO A 685 3.55 -15.93 -23.62
C PRO A 685 2.09 -15.50 -23.52
N LEU A 686 1.59 -15.26 -22.29
CA LEU A 686 0.22 -14.79 -22.09
C LEU A 686 0.03 -13.36 -22.61
N ALA A 687 1.02 -12.48 -22.40
CA ALA A 687 0.91 -11.10 -22.85
C ALA A 687 0.87 -11.06 -24.38
N LEU A 688 1.80 -11.76 -25.04
CA LEU A 688 1.87 -11.86 -26.50
C LEU A 688 0.59 -12.39 -27.15
N SER A 689 -0.17 -13.23 -26.44
CA SER A 689 -1.36 -13.91 -26.99
C SER A 689 -2.68 -13.24 -26.61
N HIS A 690 -2.75 -12.55 -25.47
CA HIS A 690 -4.04 -12.11 -24.91
C HIS A 690 -4.10 -10.64 -24.49
N LEU A 691 -2.98 -9.93 -24.40
CA LEU A 691 -2.98 -8.55 -23.90
C LEU A 691 -3.68 -7.59 -24.85
N VAL A 692 -3.39 -7.66 -26.16
CA VAL A 692 -4.00 -6.75 -27.16
C VAL A 692 -5.54 -6.84 -27.17
N PRO A 693 -6.16 -8.04 -27.29
CA PRO A 693 -7.61 -8.18 -27.17
C PRO A 693 -8.17 -7.66 -25.84
N ALA A 694 -7.45 -7.90 -24.73
CA ALA A 694 -7.87 -7.46 -23.40
C ALA A 694 -7.88 -5.94 -23.26
N LEU A 695 -6.85 -5.25 -23.77
CA LEU A 695 -6.77 -3.79 -23.75
C LEU A 695 -7.91 -3.16 -24.58
N MET A 696 -8.22 -3.72 -25.75
CA MET A 696 -9.33 -3.23 -26.59
C MET A 696 -10.69 -3.47 -25.92
N THR A 697 -10.90 -4.65 -25.37
CA THR A 697 -12.14 -4.99 -24.64
C THR A 697 -12.34 -4.03 -23.46
N PHE A 698 -11.29 -3.83 -22.64
CA PHE A 698 -11.40 -2.94 -21.49
C PHE A 698 -11.55 -1.46 -21.89
N TRP A 699 -10.99 -1.03 -23.02
CA TRP A 699 -11.23 0.31 -23.57
C TRP A 699 -12.72 0.54 -23.87
N ILE A 700 -13.42 -0.48 -24.40
CA ILE A 700 -14.86 -0.44 -24.65
C ILE A 700 -15.63 -0.43 -23.32
N GLU A 701 -15.31 -1.35 -22.40
CA GLU A 701 -15.97 -1.45 -21.08
C GLU A 701 -15.84 -0.16 -20.25
N ALA A 702 -14.72 0.55 -20.37
CA ALA A 702 -14.46 1.80 -19.65
C ALA A 702 -15.45 2.94 -19.98
N GLU A 703 -16.29 2.79 -21.03
CA GLU A 703 -17.33 3.77 -21.35
C GLU A 703 -18.39 3.88 -20.25
N SER A 704 -18.67 2.80 -19.52
CA SER A 704 -19.63 2.80 -18.41
C SER A 704 -19.02 2.21 -17.15
N THR A 705 -18.54 3.10 -16.28
CA THR A 705 -18.04 2.73 -14.95
C THR A 705 -19.16 2.68 -13.89
N GLY A 706 -20.35 3.18 -14.22
CA GLY A 706 -21.48 3.27 -13.28
C GLY A 706 -21.31 4.35 -12.20
N SER A 707 -20.28 5.19 -12.28
CA SER A 707 -20.03 6.28 -11.33
C SER A 707 -20.65 7.59 -11.79
N ASN A 708 -20.89 8.51 -10.85
CA ASN A 708 -21.32 9.88 -11.17
C ASN A 708 -20.24 10.68 -11.92
N THR A 709 -18.98 10.22 -11.88
CA THR A 709 -17.81 10.82 -12.54
C THR A 709 -17.39 10.05 -13.80
N GLN A 710 -18.21 9.11 -14.29
CA GLN A 710 -17.84 8.17 -15.35
C GLN A 710 -17.28 8.83 -16.61
N PHE A 711 -17.79 10.02 -16.94
CA PHE A 711 -17.36 10.79 -18.09
C PHE A 711 -15.86 11.14 -18.05
N TYR A 712 -15.34 11.48 -16.87
CA TYR A 712 -13.93 11.83 -16.69
C TYR A 712 -13.08 10.59 -16.40
N ASP A 713 -13.63 9.62 -15.66
CA ASP A 713 -12.92 8.39 -15.29
C ASP A 713 -12.44 7.61 -16.53
N LYS A 714 -13.26 7.55 -17.59
CA LYS A 714 -12.93 6.82 -18.83
C LYS A 714 -11.64 7.33 -19.47
N PHE A 715 -11.40 8.65 -19.48
CA PHE A 715 -10.22 9.23 -20.12
C PHE A 715 -8.94 8.88 -19.38
N ASN A 716 -8.98 8.82 -18.05
CA ASN A 716 -7.83 8.39 -17.24
C ASN A 716 -7.51 6.90 -17.50
N ILE A 717 -8.52 6.04 -17.52
CA ILE A 717 -8.35 4.61 -17.82
C ILE A 717 -7.74 4.43 -19.21
N ARG A 718 -8.32 5.09 -20.22
CA ARG A 718 -7.86 5.04 -21.61
C ARG A 718 -6.46 5.63 -21.80
N PHE A 719 -6.11 6.65 -21.02
CA PHE A 719 -4.74 7.16 -20.98
C PHE A 719 -3.76 6.07 -20.55
N HIS A 720 -4.04 5.34 -19.47
CA HIS A 720 -3.20 4.22 -19.06
C HIS A 720 -3.10 3.13 -20.13
N LEU A 721 -4.22 2.73 -20.73
CA LEU A 721 -4.23 1.76 -21.83
C LEU A 721 -3.39 2.23 -23.03
N SER A 722 -3.43 3.52 -23.36
CA SER A 722 -2.65 4.10 -24.46
C SER A 722 -1.14 3.96 -24.23
N GLN A 723 -0.67 4.08 -22.99
CA GLN A 723 0.75 3.91 -22.65
C GLN A 723 1.17 2.45 -22.84
N VAL A 724 0.31 1.50 -22.45
CA VAL A 724 0.58 0.08 -22.64
C VAL A 724 0.60 -0.27 -24.13
N PHE A 725 -0.36 0.21 -24.92
CA PHE A 725 -0.36 0.01 -26.38
C PHE A 725 0.93 0.52 -27.02
N GLN A 726 1.40 1.71 -26.65
CA GLN A 726 2.65 2.27 -27.17
C GLN A 726 3.87 1.40 -26.81
N ALA A 727 3.91 0.86 -25.58
CA ALA A 727 5.02 0.03 -25.12
C ALA A 727 5.13 -1.34 -25.82
N ILE A 728 4.01 -1.85 -26.34
CA ILE A 728 3.94 -3.16 -27.01
C ILE A 728 3.87 -3.08 -28.54
N TRP A 729 3.77 -1.86 -29.10
CA TRP A 729 3.38 -1.65 -30.49
C TRP A 729 4.34 -2.23 -31.53
N ASP A 730 5.65 -2.13 -31.26
CA ASP A 730 6.68 -2.52 -32.24
C ASP A 730 6.92 -4.05 -32.29
N THR A 731 6.29 -4.81 -31.40
CA THR A 731 6.43 -6.26 -31.31
C THR A 731 5.52 -6.97 -32.34
N PRO A 732 6.07 -7.81 -33.23
CA PRO A 732 5.31 -8.46 -34.31
C PRO A 732 4.14 -9.32 -33.83
N GLU A 733 4.31 -10.02 -32.71
CA GLU A 733 3.29 -10.93 -32.16
C GLU A 733 2.05 -10.18 -31.68
N HIS A 734 2.24 -9.01 -31.05
CA HIS A 734 1.15 -8.12 -30.63
C HIS A 734 0.42 -7.55 -31.85
N LYS A 735 1.15 -7.17 -32.90
CA LYS A 735 0.54 -6.73 -34.17
C LYS A 735 -0.28 -7.82 -34.83
N ARG A 736 0.20 -9.07 -34.79
CA ARG A 736 -0.57 -10.21 -35.31
C ARG A 736 -1.90 -10.34 -34.56
N GLN A 737 -1.90 -10.26 -33.23
CA GLN A 737 -3.15 -10.27 -32.44
C GLN A 737 -4.09 -9.13 -32.82
N LEU A 738 -3.56 -7.92 -33.07
CA LEU A 738 -4.34 -6.80 -33.58
C LEU A 738 -5.01 -7.10 -34.93
N HIS A 739 -4.27 -7.69 -35.87
CA HIS A 739 -4.81 -8.09 -37.18
C HIS A 739 -5.85 -9.20 -37.09
N ASP A 740 -5.64 -10.17 -36.18
CA ASP A 740 -6.59 -11.25 -35.93
C ASP A 740 -7.91 -10.69 -35.36
N GLU A 741 -7.84 -9.77 -34.39
CA GLU A 741 -9.01 -9.06 -33.84
C GLU A 741 -9.77 -8.25 -34.90
N ALA A 742 -9.05 -7.55 -35.79
CA ALA A 742 -9.67 -6.80 -36.89
C ALA A 742 -10.41 -7.68 -37.90
N ARG A 743 -10.00 -8.95 -38.06
CA ARG A 743 -10.57 -9.90 -39.02
C ARG A 743 -11.65 -10.81 -38.42
N GLU A 744 -11.35 -11.40 -37.27
CA GLU A 744 -12.18 -12.44 -36.63
C GLU A 744 -13.25 -11.82 -35.70
N HIS A 745 -12.95 -10.67 -35.09
CA HIS A 745 -13.83 -9.97 -34.14
C HIS A 745 -14.20 -8.55 -34.63
N GLN A 746 -14.47 -8.42 -35.94
CA GLN A 746 -14.67 -7.13 -36.61
C GLN A 746 -15.70 -6.22 -35.92
N SER A 747 -16.79 -6.76 -35.36
CA SER A 747 -17.82 -5.96 -34.68
C SER A 747 -17.27 -5.27 -33.42
N GLY A 748 -16.56 -6.01 -32.56
CA GLY A 748 -15.90 -5.46 -31.38
C GLY A 748 -14.79 -4.47 -31.75
N PHE A 749 -14.02 -4.79 -32.79
CA PHE A 749 -12.96 -3.92 -33.29
C PHE A 749 -13.49 -2.56 -33.80
N VAL A 750 -14.60 -2.57 -34.53
CA VAL A 750 -15.26 -1.33 -35.00
C VAL A 750 -15.79 -0.50 -33.83
N VAL A 751 -16.33 -1.13 -32.78
CA VAL A 751 -16.75 -0.42 -31.56
C VAL A 751 -15.55 0.22 -30.86
N PHE A 752 -14.41 -0.48 -30.76
CA PHE A 752 -13.18 0.07 -30.22
C PHE A 752 -12.71 1.32 -31.00
N ILE A 753 -12.59 1.20 -32.33
CA ILE A 753 -12.20 2.33 -33.19
C ILE A 753 -13.14 3.52 -33.00
N ASN A 754 -14.45 3.26 -32.99
CA ASN A 754 -15.45 4.31 -32.80
C ASN A 754 -15.27 5.04 -31.45
N ARG A 755 -15.02 4.30 -30.36
CA ARG A 755 -14.82 4.89 -29.03
C ARG A 755 -13.53 5.70 -28.97
N LEU A 756 -12.43 5.20 -29.53
CA LEU A 756 -11.18 5.95 -29.66
C LEU A 756 -11.38 7.25 -30.46
N MET A 757 -12.07 7.18 -31.61
CA MET A 757 -12.38 8.35 -32.42
C MET A 757 -13.21 9.36 -31.65
N ASN A 758 -14.30 8.93 -30.99
CA ASN A 758 -15.15 9.82 -30.21
C ASN A 758 -14.37 10.58 -29.13
N ASP A 759 -13.43 9.92 -28.46
CA ASP A 759 -12.61 10.57 -27.43
C ASP A 759 -11.65 11.60 -28.04
N VAL A 760 -11.01 11.28 -29.17
CA VAL A 760 -10.15 12.24 -29.90
C VAL A 760 -10.98 13.44 -30.37
N THR A 761 -12.16 13.21 -30.95
CA THR A 761 -13.07 14.27 -31.39
C THR A 761 -13.40 15.18 -30.21
N PHE A 762 -13.93 14.62 -29.12
CA PHE A 762 -14.37 15.41 -27.97
C PHE A 762 -13.22 16.24 -27.38
N LEU A 763 -12.08 15.60 -27.09
CA LEU A 763 -10.97 16.28 -26.40
C LEU A 763 -10.36 17.40 -27.24
N LEU A 764 -10.25 17.22 -28.56
CA LEU A 764 -9.72 18.25 -29.45
C LEU A 764 -10.71 19.39 -29.65
N GLU A 765 -11.99 19.09 -29.91
CA GLU A 765 -13.02 20.12 -30.08
C GLU A 765 -13.17 20.99 -28.82
N ASP A 766 -13.29 20.33 -27.66
CA ASP A 766 -13.45 21.00 -26.36
C ASP A 766 -12.21 21.84 -25.99
N ALA A 767 -11.00 21.35 -26.29
CA ALA A 767 -9.77 22.12 -26.10
C ALA A 767 -9.69 23.36 -27.02
N LEU A 768 -10.06 23.21 -28.29
CA LEU A 768 -10.01 24.30 -29.27
C LEU A 768 -11.08 25.37 -28.99
N ASP A 769 -12.29 24.96 -28.59
CA ASP A 769 -13.35 25.91 -28.23
C ASP A 769 -12.99 26.69 -26.95
N LYS A 770 -12.41 26.02 -25.94
CA LYS A 770 -11.90 26.70 -24.73
C LYS A 770 -10.71 27.60 -25.02
N LEU A 771 -9.85 27.28 -25.99
CA LEU A 771 -8.78 28.18 -26.44
C LEU A 771 -9.35 29.49 -27.01
N THR A 772 -10.42 29.40 -27.80
CA THR A 772 -11.14 30.58 -28.30
C THR A 772 -11.76 31.38 -27.15
N GLU A 773 -12.39 30.73 -26.17
CA GLU A 773 -12.92 31.40 -24.98
C GLU A 773 -11.82 32.11 -24.17
N LEU A 774 -10.69 31.43 -23.95
CA LEU A 774 -9.53 31.98 -23.27
C LEU A 774 -8.96 33.18 -24.01
N HIS A 775 -8.86 33.13 -25.33
CA HIS A 775 -8.44 34.26 -26.15
C HIS A 775 -9.38 35.46 -25.99
N ALA A 776 -10.69 35.23 -26.12
CA ALA A 776 -11.70 36.28 -25.95
C ALA A 776 -11.60 36.94 -24.56
N LYS A 777 -11.44 36.13 -23.50
CA LYS A 777 -11.28 36.64 -22.14
C LYS A 777 -9.98 37.42 -21.95
N GLN A 778 -8.87 36.94 -22.51
CA GLN A 778 -7.59 37.64 -22.46
C GLN A 778 -7.65 39.00 -23.18
N VAL A 779 -8.38 39.08 -24.30
CA VAL A 779 -8.59 40.34 -25.04
C VAL A 779 -9.45 41.30 -24.21
N GLU A 780 -10.55 40.81 -23.60
CA GLU A 780 -11.39 41.60 -22.70
C GLU A 780 -10.58 42.19 -21.53
N MET A 781 -9.73 41.37 -20.91
CA MET A 781 -8.90 41.78 -19.76
C MET A 781 -7.80 42.78 -20.12
N GLN A 782 -7.39 42.84 -21.39
CA GLN A 782 -6.43 43.82 -21.90
C GLN A 782 -7.09 45.14 -22.30
N ALA A 783 -8.42 45.19 -22.39
CA ALA A 783 -9.12 46.42 -22.76
C ALA A 783 -8.97 47.49 -21.66
N PRO A 784 -8.86 48.79 -22.01
CA PRO A 784 -8.72 49.86 -21.02
C PRO A 784 -9.86 49.89 -19.98
N GLU A 785 -11.06 49.49 -20.41
CA GLU A 785 -12.28 49.42 -19.59
C GLU A 785 -12.18 48.37 -18.47
N TRP A 786 -11.35 47.34 -18.63
CA TRP A 786 -11.15 46.31 -17.62
C TRP A 786 -10.56 46.87 -16.33
N ALA A 787 -9.63 47.83 -16.44
CA ALA A 787 -8.99 48.46 -15.29
C ALA A 787 -9.97 49.27 -14.42
N SER A 788 -11.10 49.71 -15.00
CA SER A 788 -12.16 50.43 -14.30
C SER A 788 -13.23 49.55 -13.66
N ARG A 789 -13.19 48.22 -13.86
CA ARG A 789 -14.16 47.29 -13.26
C ARG A 789 -13.94 47.09 -11.76
N ALA A 790 -14.98 46.62 -11.08
CA ALA A 790 -14.92 46.29 -9.66
C ALA A 790 -13.82 45.26 -9.37
N VAL A 791 -13.29 45.26 -8.15
CA VAL A 791 -12.20 44.36 -7.76
C VAL A 791 -12.67 42.90 -7.81
N GLU A 792 -13.92 42.65 -7.40
CA GLU A 792 -14.56 41.33 -7.43
C GLU A 792 -14.68 40.78 -8.86
N GLU A 793 -15.20 41.58 -9.80
CA GLU A 793 -15.33 41.19 -11.21
C GLU A 793 -13.97 40.90 -11.87
N ARG A 794 -12.92 41.63 -11.45
CA ARG A 794 -11.55 41.37 -11.93
C ARG A 794 -11.01 40.04 -11.42
N HIS A 795 -11.23 39.73 -10.14
CA HIS A 795 -10.86 38.44 -9.56
C HIS A 795 -11.63 37.27 -10.17
N GLU A 796 -12.92 37.43 -10.46
CA GLU A 796 -13.71 36.42 -11.18
C GLU A 796 -13.15 36.15 -12.59
N GLY A 797 -12.78 37.21 -13.32
CA GLY A 797 -12.15 37.08 -14.64
C GLY A 797 -10.80 36.36 -14.61
N GLU A 798 -9.95 36.69 -13.63
CA GLU A 798 -8.67 36.01 -13.40
C GLU A 798 -8.87 34.52 -13.03
N GLY A 799 -9.87 34.23 -12.18
CA GLY A 799 -10.25 32.87 -11.81
C GLY A 799 -10.73 32.04 -13.01
N LEU A 800 -11.54 32.63 -13.89
CA LEU A 800 -12.00 31.98 -15.12
C LEU A 800 -10.82 31.66 -16.06
N VAL A 801 -9.91 32.62 -16.28
CA VAL A 801 -8.70 32.39 -17.09
C VAL A 801 -7.89 31.22 -16.54
N TRP A 802 -7.70 31.16 -15.22
CA TRP A 802 -6.95 30.08 -14.59
C TRP A 802 -7.62 28.72 -14.78
N SER A 803 -8.95 28.65 -14.60
CA SER A 803 -9.75 27.45 -14.84
C SER A 803 -9.63 26.96 -16.28
N LEU A 804 -9.83 27.86 -17.25
CA LEU A 804 -9.70 27.56 -18.68
C LEU A 804 -8.29 27.04 -19.02
N GLN A 805 -7.25 27.67 -18.49
CA GLN A 805 -5.86 27.24 -18.71
C GLN A 805 -5.60 25.81 -18.22
N GLY A 806 -6.13 25.45 -17.04
CA GLY A 806 -6.01 24.10 -16.49
C GLY A 806 -6.73 23.06 -17.34
N GLN A 807 -7.96 23.38 -17.76
CA GLN A 807 -8.81 22.50 -18.56
C GLN A 807 -8.22 22.25 -19.95
N ILE A 808 -7.82 23.31 -20.67
CA ILE A 808 -7.16 23.20 -21.99
C ILE A 808 -5.92 22.32 -21.92
N ARG A 809 -5.09 22.49 -20.88
CA ARG A 809 -3.87 21.70 -20.70
C ARG A 809 -4.19 20.21 -20.54
N SER A 810 -5.22 19.88 -19.77
CA SER A 810 -5.66 18.49 -19.58
C SER A 810 -6.20 17.89 -20.88
N ASP A 811 -7.11 18.61 -21.55
CA ASP A 811 -7.79 18.13 -22.75
C ASP A 811 -6.79 17.93 -23.90
N LEU A 812 -5.85 18.85 -24.11
CA LEU A 812 -4.78 18.70 -25.12
C LEU A 812 -3.81 17.57 -24.81
N ALA A 813 -3.43 17.37 -23.53
CA ALA A 813 -2.52 16.29 -23.15
C ALA A 813 -3.12 14.91 -23.47
N LEU A 814 -4.40 14.71 -23.13
CA LEU A 814 -5.13 13.49 -23.45
C LEU A 814 -5.40 13.37 -24.96
N GLY A 815 -5.80 14.47 -25.61
CA GLY A 815 -6.03 14.54 -27.05
C GLY A 815 -4.80 14.12 -27.85
N HIS A 816 -3.61 14.61 -27.51
CA HIS A 816 -2.35 14.17 -28.12
C HIS A 816 -2.08 12.67 -27.90
N ALA A 817 -2.33 12.15 -26.69
CA ALA A 817 -2.09 10.73 -26.40
C ALA A 817 -2.98 9.81 -27.26
N PHE A 818 -4.26 10.15 -27.39
CA PHE A 818 -5.21 9.36 -28.17
C PHE A 818 -5.07 9.57 -29.67
N LEU A 819 -4.73 10.78 -30.12
CA LEU A 819 -4.45 11.04 -31.53
C LEU A 819 -3.23 10.26 -32.00
N ARG A 820 -2.18 10.15 -31.18
CA ARG A 820 -1.03 9.27 -31.49
C ARG A 820 -1.43 7.82 -31.61
N LEU A 821 -2.30 7.33 -30.72
CA LEU A 821 -2.83 5.97 -30.84
C LEU A 821 -3.64 5.80 -32.13
N LEU A 822 -4.50 6.77 -32.47
CA LEU A 822 -5.25 6.78 -33.73
C LEU A 822 -4.32 6.74 -34.95
N ILE A 823 -3.22 7.48 -34.95
CA ILE A 823 -2.20 7.44 -36.02
C ILE A 823 -1.60 6.04 -36.15
N LEU A 824 -1.29 5.39 -35.02
CA LEU A 824 -0.74 4.03 -35.03
C LEU A 824 -1.73 3.02 -35.63
N PHE A 825 -2.99 3.03 -35.18
CA PHE A 825 -4.04 2.14 -35.69
C PHE A 825 -4.38 2.42 -37.16
N THR A 826 -4.51 3.68 -37.57
CA THR A 826 -4.80 4.03 -38.97
C THR A 826 -3.68 3.63 -39.92
N LYS A 827 -2.43 3.59 -39.44
CA LYS A 827 -1.30 3.10 -40.22
C LYS A 827 -1.33 1.57 -40.40
N GLU A 828 -1.67 0.84 -39.34
CA GLU A 828 -1.56 -0.64 -39.31
C GLU A 828 -2.83 -1.33 -39.84
N THR A 829 -4.02 -0.82 -39.52
CA THR A 829 -5.33 -1.41 -39.87
C THR A 829 -6.22 -0.43 -40.66
N SER A 830 -5.64 0.27 -41.65
CA SER A 830 -6.32 1.33 -42.42
C SER A 830 -7.66 0.90 -43.04
N ALA A 831 -7.76 -0.33 -43.55
CA ALA A 831 -8.99 -0.86 -44.15
C ALA A 831 -10.18 -0.89 -43.18
N SER A 832 -9.95 -1.13 -41.89
CA SER A 832 -11.02 -1.17 -40.89
C SER A 832 -11.67 0.19 -40.62
N PHE A 833 -10.98 1.28 -40.96
CA PHE A 833 -11.52 2.64 -40.88
C PHE A 833 -12.41 3.01 -42.07
N MET A 834 -12.42 2.20 -43.13
CA MET A 834 -13.20 2.45 -44.35
C MET A 834 -14.65 1.98 -44.26
N MET A 835 -15.05 1.38 -43.14
CA MET A 835 -16.43 0.97 -42.91
C MET A 835 -17.35 2.20 -42.98
N PRO A 836 -18.51 2.14 -43.68
CA PRO A 836 -19.37 3.31 -43.91
C PRO A 836 -19.74 4.05 -42.62
N GLU A 837 -20.06 3.32 -41.55
CA GLU A 837 -20.41 3.88 -40.24
C GLU A 837 -19.25 4.56 -39.49
N ILE A 838 -18.01 4.46 -39.98
CA ILE A 838 -16.80 5.05 -39.40
C ILE A 838 -16.21 6.15 -40.29
N VAL A 839 -16.04 5.87 -41.59
CA VAL A 839 -15.24 6.68 -42.51
C VAL A 839 -15.78 8.11 -42.67
N GLU A 840 -17.10 8.28 -42.77
CA GLU A 840 -17.75 9.59 -42.91
C GLU A 840 -17.52 10.46 -41.67
N ARG A 841 -17.66 9.86 -40.49
CA ARG A 841 -17.46 10.56 -39.21
C ARG A 841 -16.00 10.89 -38.96
N LEU A 842 -15.09 10.02 -39.40
CA LEU A 842 -13.65 10.27 -39.33
C LEU A 842 -13.24 11.45 -40.23
N ALA A 843 -13.71 11.46 -41.48
CA ALA A 843 -13.45 12.55 -42.41
C ALA A 843 -13.97 13.89 -41.86
N ALA A 844 -15.24 13.95 -41.46
CA ALA A 844 -15.85 15.15 -40.90
C ALA A 844 -15.10 15.68 -39.66
N MET A 845 -14.65 14.78 -38.77
CA MET A 845 -13.85 15.17 -37.60
C MET A 845 -12.49 15.77 -38.00
N LEU A 846 -11.78 15.13 -38.92
CA LEU A 846 -10.46 15.58 -39.36
C LEU A 846 -10.56 16.91 -40.12
N ASP A 847 -11.56 17.05 -40.98
CA ASP A 847 -11.83 18.28 -41.73
C ASP A 847 -12.19 19.45 -40.81
N TYR A 848 -13.05 19.23 -39.80
CA TYR A 848 -13.37 20.23 -38.79
C TYR A 848 -12.12 20.73 -38.06
N ASN A 849 -11.32 19.80 -37.54
CA ASN A 849 -10.09 20.14 -36.83
C ASN A 849 -9.08 20.89 -37.72
N LEU A 850 -8.98 20.51 -39.00
CA LEU A 850 -8.12 21.19 -39.97
C LEU A 850 -8.61 22.61 -40.30
N ASP A 851 -9.92 22.84 -40.47
CA ASP A 851 -10.50 24.19 -40.67
C ASP A 851 -10.27 25.09 -39.46
N VAL A 852 -10.41 24.56 -38.23
CA VAL A 852 -10.16 25.35 -37.02
C VAL A 852 -8.67 25.75 -36.91
N LEU A 853 -7.74 24.82 -37.17
CA LEU A 853 -6.30 25.07 -37.03
C LEU A 853 -5.70 25.92 -38.14
N VAL A 854 -6.21 25.79 -39.36
CA VAL A 854 -5.57 26.36 -40.56
C VAL A 854 -6.46 27.38 -41.26
N GLY A 855 -7.78 27.32 -41.07
CA GLY A 855 -8.76 28.25 -41.63
C GLY A 855 -8.75 29.63 -40.96
N PRO A 856 -9.81 30.44 -41.17
CA PRO A 856 -9.91 31.78 -40.60
C PRO A 856 -9.96 31.80 -39.07
N ARG A 857 -10.58 30.78 -38.47
CA ARG A 857 -10.76 30.63 -37.01
C ARG A 857 -9.43 30.47 -36.27
N CYS A 858 -8.34 30.12 -36.94
CA CYS A 858 -7.04 29.95 -36.29
C CYS A 858 -6.53 31.22 -35.56
N GLN A 859 -7.01 32.41 -35.96
CA GLN A 859 -6.67 33.67 -35.29
C GLN A 859 -7.25 33.76 -33.86
N GLU A 860 -8.39 33.12 -33.64
CA GLU A 860 -9.09 33.07 -32.35
C GLU A 860 -8.37 32.15 -31.34
N LEU A 861 -7.48 31.28 -31.81
CA LEU A 861 -6.69 30.38 -30.95
C LEU A 861 -5.43 31.05 -30.36
N LYS A 862 -5.22 32.35 -30.63
CA LYS A 862 -3.97 33.04 -30.29
C LYS A 862 -3.95 33.49 -28.83
N VAL A 863 -3.51 32.60 -27.94
CA VAL A 863 -3.34 32.92 -26.52
C VAL A 863 -1.98 33.57 -26.21
N GLN A 864 -1.89 34.33 -25.11
CA GLN A 864 -0.67 35.06 -24.71
C GLN A 864 0.54 34.14 -24.49
N ASP A 865 0.34 33.01 -23.80
CA ASP A 865 1.38 31.99 -23.56
C ASP A 865 0.86 30.58 -23.92
N PRO A 866 1.03 30.15 -25.19
CA PRO A 866 0.58 28.84 -25.64
C PRO A 866 1.24 27.68 -24.89
N LYS A 867 2.48 27.84 -24.44
CA LYS A 867 3.21 26.80 -23.72
C LYS A 867 2.60 26.55 -22.34
N LYS A 868 2.11 27.61 -21.66
CA LYS A 868 1.43 27.48 -20.37
C LYS A 868 0.20 26.58 -20.44
N VAL A 869 -0.50 26.52 -21.57
CA VAL A 869 -1.66 25.64 -21.77
C VAL A 869 -1.34 24.37 -22.55
N GLY A 870 -0.07 24.12 -22.88
CA GLY A 870 0.33 22.94 -23.65
C GLY A 870 -0.09 22.97 -25.13
N PHE A 871 -0.42 24.14 -25.68
CA PHE A 871 -0.86 24.27 -27.06
C PHE A 871 0.32 24.42 -28.02
N ASP A 872 0.58 23.35 -28.79
CA ASP A 872 1.51 23.35 -29.93
C ASP A 872 0.74 23.10 -31.24
N PRO A 873 0.30 24.18 -31.94
CA PRO A 873 -0.49 24.04 -33.16
C PRO A 873 0.28 23.37 -34.30
N LYS A 874 1.61 23.42 -34.29
CA LYS A 874 2.43 22.79 -35.35
C LYS A 874 2.48 21.29 -35.16
N ASN A 875 2.71 20.83 -33.93
CA ASN A 875 2.68 19.40 -33.63
C ASN A 875 1.29 18.82 -33.88
N LEU A 876 0.23 19.49 -33.40
CA LEU A 876 -1.14 19.05 -33.60
C LEU A 876 -1.50 18.96 -35.09
N LEU A 877 -1.12 19.96 -35.90
CA LEU A 877 -1.30 19.91 -37.36
C LEU A 877 -0.56 18.70 -37.98
N SER A 878 0.69 18.44 -37.57
CA SER A 878 1.46 17.31 -38.08
C SER A 878 0.80 15.96 -37.73
N GLU A 879 0.26 15.83 -36.52
CA GLU A 879 -0.45 14.64 -36.07
C GLU A 879 -1.74 14.41 -36.89
N ILE A 880 -2.58 15.44 -37.06
CA ILE A 880 -3.78 15.37 -37.90
C ILE A 880 -3.46 14.99 -39.35
N LEU A 881 -2.45 15.64 -39.95
CA LEU A 881 -2.00 15.31 -41.31
C LEU A 881 -1.50 13.85 -41.41
N SER A 882 -0.95 13.27 -40.35
CA SER A 882 -0.54 11.86 -40.36
C SER A 882 -1.73 10.92 -40.59
N VAL A 883 -2.89 11.24 -39.99
CA VAL A 883 -4.10 10.45 -40.15
C VAL A 883 -4.59 10.53 -41.60
N PHE A 884 -4.66 11.73 -42.18
CA PHE A 884 -4.99 11.91 -43.60
C PHE A 884 -4.06 11.09 -44.50
N LEU A 885 -2.75 11.16 -44.27
CA LEU A 885 -1.75 10.46 -45.08
C LEU A 885 -1.86 8.93 -44.98
N ASN A 886 -2.10 8.41 -43.77
CA ASN A 886 -2.29 6.97 -43.55
C ASN A 886 -3.49 6.41 -44.33
N LEU A 887 -4.53 7.24 -44.53
CA LEU A 887 -5.79 6.84 -45.15
C LEU A 887 -5.93 7.30 -46.61
N ALA A 888 -5.00 8.14 -47.09
CA ALA A 888 -5.08 8.80 -48.39
C ALA A 888 -5.20 7.80 -49.57
N SER A 889 -4.68 6.57 -49.44
CA SER A 889 -4.75 5.56 -50.50
C SER A 889 -6.15 5.00 -50.75
N HIS A 890 -7.09 5.16 -49.79
CA HIS A 890 -8.40 4.55 -49.86
C HIS A 890 -9.41 5.45 -50.55
N HIS A 891 -10.19 4.89 -51.48
CA HIS A 891 -11.16 5.64 -52.25
C HIS A 891 -12.37 6.06 -51.39
N GLU A 892 -12.79 5.20 -50.46
CA GLU A 892 -13.90 5.43 -49.54
C GLU A 892 -13.65 6.67 -48.67
N PHE A 893 -12.40 6.87 -48.23
CA PHE A 893 -12.01 8.05 -47.47
C PHE A 893 -12.01 9.33 -48.33
N VAL A 894 -11.58 9.24 -49.59
CA VAL A 894 -11.66 10.36 -50.55
C VAL A 894 -13.12 10.82 -50.72
N VAL A 895 -14.03 9.86 -50.93
CA VAL A 895 -15.46 10.15 -51.10
C VAL A 895 -16.05 10.74 -49.81
N ALA A 896 -15.67 10.23 -48.64
CA ALA A 896 -16.12 10.76 -47.36
C ALA A 896 -15.72 12.23 -47.15
N ILE A 897 -14.49 12.62 -47.50
CA ILE A 897 -14.03 14.02 -47.45
C ILE A 897 -14.82 14.87 -48.47
N ALA A 898 -15.02 14.35 -49.69
CA ALA A 898 -15.74 15.08 -50.74
C ALA A 898 -17.18 15.43 -50.33
N ARG A 899 -17.81 14.56 -49.54
CA ARG A 899 -19.18 14.74 -49.03
C ARG A 899 -19.28 15.62 -47.78
N ASP A 900 -18.17 15.94 -47.11
CA ASP A 900 -18.21 16.88 -45.99
C ASP A 900 -18.36 18.33 -46.46
N GLY A 901 -19.59 18.72 -46.78
CA GLY A 901 -19.90 20.10 -47.18
C GLY A 901 -19.72 21.13 -46.04
N ARG A 902 -19.55 20.69 -44.79
CA ARG A 902 -19.47 21.59 -43.62
C ARG A 902 -18.07 22.17 -43.46
N SER A 903 -17.02 21.35 -43.53
CA SER A 903 -15.66 21.75 -43.18
C SER A 903 -14.65 21.62 -44.33
N TYR A 904 -14.82 20.69 -45.26
CA TYR A 904 -13.89 20.56 -46.39
C TYR A 904 -13.84 21.82 -47.28
N ARG A 905 -12.62 22.36 -47.48
CA ARG A 905 -12.31 23.38 -48.50
C ARG A 905 -10.91 23.18 -49.07
N ARG A 906 -10.75 23.21 -50.39
CA ARG A 906 -9.47 23.04 -51.11
C ARG A 906 -8.39 24.03 -50.63
N GLU A 907 -8.78 25.26 -50.29
CA GLU A 907 -7.86 26.31 -49.86
C GLU A 907 -7.23 25.98 -48.49
N ILE A 908 -7.99 25.33 -47.60
CA ILE A 908 -7.52 24.96 -46.26
C ILE A 908 -6.42 23.91 -46.39
N PHE A 909 -6.62 22.87 -47.21
CA PHE A 909 -5.62 21.84 -47.47
C PHE A 909 -4.36 22.42 -48.13
N SER A 910 -4.53 23.33 -49.09
CA SER A 910 -3.41 24.01 -49.75
C SER A 910 -2.58 24.83 -48.75
N LYS A 911 -3.25 25.52 -47.82
CA LYS A 911 -2.60 26.27 -46.74
C LYS A 911 -1.93 25.34 -45.73
N ALA A 912 -2.55 24.22 -45.39
CA ALA A 912 -1.99 23.21 -44.50
C ALA A 912 -0.70 22.61 -45.08
N ALA A 913 -0.69 22.25 -46.37
CA ALA A 913 0.48 21.79 -47.11
C ALA A 913 1.62 22.83 -47.08
N SER A 914 1.29 24.11 -47.34
CA SER A 914 2.26 25.21 -47.28
C SER A 914 2.89 25.38 -45.89
N ILE A 915 2.08 25.31 -44.82
CA ILE A 915 2.56 25.38 -43.43
C ILE A 915 3.44 24.17 -43.11
N ALA A 916 2.99 22.96 -43.48
CA ALA A 916 3.73 21.73 -43.25
C ALA A 916 5.09 21.72 -43.96
N GLN A 917 5.15 22.22 -45.20
CA GLN A 917 6.40 22.37 -45.94
C GLN A 917 7.32 23.43 -45.31
N ARG A 918 6.78 24.62 -44.98
CA ARG A 918 7.54 25.74 -44.42
C ARG A 918 8.20 25.39 -43.09
N PHE A 919 7.50 24.64 -42.24
CA PHE A 919 8.00 24.25 -40.91
C PHE A 919 8.60 22.83 -40.89
N MET A 920 8.75 22.18 -42.05
CA MET A 920 9.30 20.82 -42.17
C MET A 920 8.57 19.79 -41.28
N LEU A 921 7.24 19.90 -41.21
CA LEU A 921 6.40 19.00 -40.41
C LEU A 921 6.21 17.63 -41.07
N LYS A 922 6.29 17.58 -42.40
CA LYS A 922 6.12 16.39 -43.25
C LYS A 922 7.16 16.35 -44.36
N SER A 923 7.43 15.16 -44.89
CA SER A 923 8.39 15.00 -45.99
C SER A 923 7.83 15.54 -47.31
N PRO A 924 8.66 15.89 -48.30
CA PRO A 924 8.15 16.30 -49.62
C PRO A 924 7.19 15.28 -50.25
N VAL A 925 7.48 13.98 -50.08
CA VAL A 925 6.63 12.88 -50.57
C VAL A 925 5.25 12.89 -49.91
N ASP A 926 5.19 13.17 -48.61
CA ASP A 926 3.92 13.30 -47.90
C ASP A 926 3.13 14.52 -48.39
N ILE A 927 3.80 15.64 -48.68
CA ILE A 927 3.17 16.84 -49.24
C ILE A 927 2.59 16.56 -50.62
N ASP A 928 3.32 15.85 -51.48
CA ASP A 928 2.84 15.43 -52.80
C ASP A 928 1.64 14.47 -52.66
N THR A 929 1.70 13.52 -51.71
CA THR A 929 0.58 12.62 -51.42
C THR A 929 -0.67 13.37 -50.95
N LEU A 930 -0.50 14.43 -50.16
CA LEU A 930 -1.60 15.30 -49.73
C LEU A 930 -2.19 16.10 -50.91
N ALA A 931 -1.36 16.57 -51.84
CA ALA A 931 -1.84 17.24 -53.05
C ALA A 931 -2.64 16.28 -53.95
N ASP A 932 -2.14 15.06 -54.16
CA ASP A 932 -2.83 14.00 -54.90
C ASP A 932 -4.15 13.58 -54.23
N LEU A 933 -4.21 13.60 -52.90
CA LEU A 933 -5.46 13.39 -52.15
C LEU A 933 -6.49 14.46 -52.50
N VAL A 934 -6.11 15.74 -52.42
CA VAL A 934 -7.00 16.87 -52.72
C VAL A 934 -7.51 16.80 -54.15
N GLU A 935 -6.66 16.48 -55.13
CA GLU A 935 -7.10 16.33 -56.52
C GLU A 935 -8.16 15.23 -56.69
N ARG A 936 -7.98 14.10 -56.03
CA ARG A 936 -8.98 13.01 -56.05
C ARG A 936 -10.27 13.39 -55.33
N VAL A 937 -10.20 14.16 -54.24
CA VAL A 937 -11.38 14.67 -53.54
C VAL A 937 -12.18 15.61 -54.44
N GLU A 938 -11.52 16.52 -55.16
CA GLU A 938 -12.19 17.42 -56.11
C GLU A 938 -12.83 16.67 -57.28
N GLN A 939 -12.17 15.62 -57.77
CA GLN A 939 -12.76 14.74 -58.79
C GLN A 939 -13.99 13.99 -58.26
N ALA A 940 -13.92 13.45 -57.04
CA ALA A 940 -15.05 12.77 -56.40
C ALA A 940 -16.22 13.74 -56.15
N LYS A 941 -15.94 14.97 -55.71
CA LYS A 941 -16.93 16.01 -55.50
C LYS A 941 -17.62 16.43 -56.80
N GLN A 942 -16.86 16.58 -57.89
CA GLN A 942 -17.44 16.86 -59.20
C GLN A 942 -18.31 15.69 -59.69
N ALA A 943 -17.84 14.45 -59.51
CA ALA A 943 -18.61 13.26 -59.90
C ALA A 943 -19.91 13.12 -59.09
N ASP A 944 -19.88 13.37 -57.77
CA ASP A 944 -21.09 13.37 -56.93
C ASP A 944 -22.06 14.49 -57.35
N ALA A 945 -21.55 15.69 -57.71
CA ALA A 945 -22.38 16.79 -58.20
C ALA A 945 -23.02 16.52 -59.58
N ASP A 946 -22.26 15.93 -60.50
CA ASP A 946 -22.77 15.49 -61.80
C ASP A 946 -23.84 14.40 -61.62
N GLU A 947 -23.65 13.49 -60.66
CA GLU A 947 -24.61 12.44 -60.32
C GLU A 947 -25.91 13.01 -59.69
N GLU A 948 -25.81 14.01 -58.80
CA GLU A 948 -26.98 14.72 -58.27
C GLU A 948 -27.77 15.45 -59.37
N GLU A 949 -27.07 16.08 -60.32
CA GLU A 949 -27.70 16.73 -61.49
C GLU A 949 -28.44 15.71 -62.37
N ASP A 950 -27.85 14.52 -62.58
CA ASP A 950 -28.43 13.42 -63.35
C ASP A 950 -29.67 12.80 -62.68
N LEU A 951 -29.67 12.68 -61.34
CA LEU A 951 -30.76 12.08 -60.58
C LEU A 951 -31.96 13.02 -60.41
N GLY A 952 -31.72 14.33 -60.28
CA GLY A 952 -32.74 15.35 -60.06
C GLY A 952 -33.46 15.19 -58.70
N GLU A 953 -34.71 15.66 -58.59
CA GLU A 953 -35.49 15.53 -57.34
C GLU A 953 -35.77 14.06 -56.99
N VAL A 954 -35.18 13.61 -55.88
CA VAL A 954 -35.39 12.28 -55.29
C VAL A 954 -36.69 12.27 -54.46
N PRO A 955 -37.57 11.27 -54.62
CA PRO A 955 -38.71 11.08 -53.73
C PRO A 955 -38.31 10.92 -52.26
N ASP A 956 -39.01 11.63 -51.36
CA ASP A 956 -38.74 11.61 -49.91
C ASP A 956 -38.73 10.20 -49.29
N GLU A 957 -39.53 9.27 -49.83
CA GLU A 957 -39.62 7.88 -49.36
C GLU A 957 -38.37 7.03 -49.65
N TYR A 958 -37.49 7.51 -50.54
CA TYR A 958 -36.20 6.88 -50.84
C TYR A 958 -35.05 7.51 -50.06
N LEU A 959 -35.31 8.62 -49.35
CA LEU A 959 -34.32 9.32 -48.56
C LEU A 959 -34.29 8.79 -47.13
N ASP A 960 -33.07 8.67 -46.59
CA ASP A 960 -32.86 8.40 -45.19
C ASP A 960 -33.42 9.57 -44.36
N PRO A 961 -34.31 9.32 -43.39
CA PRO A 961 -34.98 10.37 -42.63
C PRO A 961 -34.07 11.14 -41.66
N LEU A 962 -32.83 10.67 -41.41
CA LEU A 962 -31.84 11.35 -40.58
C LEU A 962 -30.79 12.09 -41.42
N LEU A 963 -30.32 11.47 -42.51
CA LEU A 963 -29.25 12.02 -43.34
C LEU A 963 -29.74 12.74 -44.60
N ALA A 964 -31.02 12.58 -44.96
CA ALA A 964 -31.63 13.08 -46.19
C ALA A 964 -30.87 12.66 -47.48
N THR A 965 -30.22 11.50 -47.45
CA THR A 965 -29.49 10.90 -48.58
C THR A 965 -30.23 9.66 -49.09
N ILE A 966 -30.00 9.25 -50.34
CA ILE A 966 -30.62 8.04 -50.90
C ILE A 966 -30.23 6.80 -50.08
N MET A 967 -31.22 6.05 -49.58
CA MET A 967 -30.98 4.78 -48.88
C MET A 967 -30.44 3.73 -49.86
N ARG A 968 -29.30 3.14 -49.53
CA ARG A 968 -28.64 2.06 -50.31
C ARG A 968 -29.02 0.68 -49.78
N ASP A 969 -29.12 0.54 -48.47
CA ASP A 969 -29.56 -0.69 -47.80
C ASP A 969 -30.63 -0.36 -46.74
N PRO A 970 -31.88 -0.07 -47.18
CA PRO A 970 -32.95 0.31 -46.28
C PRO A 970 -33.29 -0.82 -45.28
N VAL A 971 -33.35 -0.46 -44.00
CA VAL A 971 -33.75 -1.32 -42.90
C VAL A 971 -34.87 -0.68 -42.09
N ARG A 972 -35.83 -1.50 -41.68
CA ARG A 972 -36.96 -1.11 -40.87
C ARG A 972 -36.68 -1.33 -39.39
N LEU A 973 -36.88 -0.29 -38.59
CA LEU A 973 -36.75 -0.34 -37.15
C LEU A 973 -38.00 -0.96 -36.51
N PRO A 974 -37.89 -1.90 -35.56
CA PRO A 974 -39.03 -2.63 -35.02
C PRO A 974 -39.98 -1.76 -34.19
N SER A 975 -39.46 -0.79 -33.44
CA SER A 975 -40.25 0.02 -32.51
C SER A 975 -40.88 1.24 -33.20
N SER A 976 -40.07 2.08 -33.86
CA SER A 976 -40.55 3.27 -34.57
C SER A 976 -41.22 2.95 -35.91
N ARG A 977 -40.93 1.77 -36.48
CA ARG A 977 -41.29 1.38 -37.86
C ARG A 977 -40.72 2.29 -38.95
N ALA A 978 -39.85 3.23 -38.59
CA ALA A 978 -39.12 4.07 -39.52
C ALA A 978 -38.20 3.19 -40.37
N VAL A 979 -38.01 3.60 -41.63
CA VAL A 979 -37.03 2.98 -42.53
C VAL A 979 -35.87 3.94 -42.65
N VAL A 980 -34.67 3.44 -42.39
CA VAL A 980 -33.39 4.18 -42.41
C VAL A 980 -32.37 3.33 -43.15
N ASP A 981 -31.28 3.92 -43.61
CA ASP A 981 -30.18 3.14 -44.16
C ASP A 981 -29.49 2.34 -43.04
N ARG A 982 -29.02 1.12 -43.38
CA ARG A 982 -28.29 0.27 -42.42
C ARG A 982 -27.05 0.96 -41.87
N SER A 983 -26.30 1.71 -42.68
CA SER A 983 -25.10 2.42 -42.20
C SER A 983 -25.48 3.50 -41.17
N THR A 984 -26.58 4.23 -41.42
CA THR A 984 -27.10 5.27 -40.53
C THR A 984 -27.45 4.71 -39.16
N ILE A 985 -28.27 3.64 -39.10
CA ILE A 985 -28.64 3.06 -37.81
C ILE A 985 -27.46 2.39 -37.12
N LYS A 986 -26.53 1.79 -37.88
CA LYS A 986 -25.33 1.20 -37.31
C LYS A 986 -24.44 2.27 -36.67
N ALA A 987 -24.26 3.41 -37.33
CA ALA A 987 -23.52 4.56 -36.78
C ALA A 987 -24.19 5.13 -35.51
N HIS A 988 -25.52 5.22 -35.50
CA HIS A 988 -26.28 5.61 -34.31
C HIS A 988 -26.04 4.63 -33.15
N LEU A 989 -26.24 3.34 -33.39
CA LEU A 989 -26.09 2.26 -32.39
C LEU A 989 -24.66 2.10 -31.85
N LEU A 990 -23.66 2.51 -32.61
CA LEU A 990 -22.27 2.57 -32.13
C LEU A 990 -22.07 3.62 -31.03
N SER A 991 -22.92 4.65 -31.00
CA SER A 991 -22.87 5.75 -30.04
C SER A 991 -23.93 5.61 -28.95
N ASP A 992 -25.18 5.32 -29.33
CA ASP A 992 -26.36 5.20 -28.48
C ASP A 992 -27.18 3.96 -28.86
N GLY A 993 -27.39 3.03 -27.91
CA GLY A 993 -28.08 1.75 -28.12
C GLY A 993 -29.61 1.85 -28.17
N THR A 994 -30.14 2.91 -28.77
CA THR A 994 -31.58 3.19 -28.83
C THR A 994 -32.06 3.44 -30.27
N ASP A 995 -33.37 3.43 -30.46
CA ASP A 995 -34.00 3.87 -31.70
C ASP A 995 -34.02 5.41 -31.73
N PRO A 996 -33.50 6.06 -32.79
CA PRO A 996 -33.32 7.51 -32.83
C PRO A 996 -34.63 8.30 -32.83
N PHE A 997 -35.77 7.68 -33.16
CA PHE A 997 -37.07 8.35 -33.27
C PHE A 997 -37.90 8.28 -31.99
N ASN A 998 -37.70 7.27 -31.15
CA ASN A 998 -38.50 7.06 -29.93
C ASN A 998 -37.68 6.75 -28.67
N ARG A 999 -36.34 6.64 -28.78
CA ARG A 999 -35.39 6.34 -27.71
C ARG A 999 -35.62 5.01 -26.98
N MET A 1000 -36.37 4.09 -27.58
CA MET A 1000 -36.51 2.73 -27.05
C MET A 1000 -35.22 1.94 -27.29
N PRO A 1001 -34.80 1.05 -26.37
CA PRO A 1001 -33.64 0.19 -26.59
C PRO A 1001 -33.74 -0.58 -27.90
N LEU A 1002 -32.67 -0.57 -28.69
CA LEU A 1002 -32.61 -1.21 -30.00
C LEU A 1002 -31.24 -1.86 -30.18
N LYS A 1003 -31.21 -3.10 -30.67
CA LYS A 1003 -29.97 -3.71 -31.14
C LYS A 1003 -29.96 -3.84 -32.65
N LEU A 1004 -28.76 -3.89 -33.23
CA LEU A 1004 -28.60 -4.03 -34.68
C LEU A 1004 -29.17 -5.36 -35.20
N GLU A 1005 -29.20 -6.39 -34.37
CA GLU A 1005 -29.81 -7.70 -34.68
C GLU A 1005 -31.34 -7.62 -34.87
N ASP A 1006 -31.98 -6.62 -34.26
CA ASP A 1006 -33.44 -6.46 -34.28
C ASP A 1006 -33.94 -5.71 -35.53
N VAL A 1007 -33.04 -5.12 -36.32
CA VAL A 1007 -33.43 -4.35 -37.52
C VAL A 1007 -33.77 -5.29 -38.68
N GLN A 1008 -34.88 -5.02 -39.36
CA GLN A 1008 -35.38 -5.88 -40.43
C GLN A 1008 -34.99 -5.32 -41.79
N PRO A 1009 -34.33 -6.07 -42.69
CA PRO A 1009 -34.06 -5.61 -44.05
C PRO A 1009 -35.36 -5.30 -44.82
N ASP A 1010 -35.42 -4.19 -45.53
CA ASP A 1010 -36.53 -3.85 -46.45
C ASP A 1010 -36.08 -4.07 -47.91
N ASP A 1011 -35.89 -5.34 -48.28
CA ASP A 1011 -35.39 -5.73 -49.62
C ASP A 1011 -36.32 -5.25 -50.76
N ALA A 1012 -37.61 -5.07 -50.48
CA ALA A 1012 -38.58 -4.57 -51.44
C ALA A 1012 -38.30 -3.11 -51.77
N LEU A 1013 -38.14 -2.26 -50.74
CA LEU A 1013 -37.77 -0.85 -50.94
C LEU A 1013 -36.39 -0.73 -51.58
N ARG A 1014 -35.42 -1.58 -51.21
CA ARG A 1014 -34.09 -1.58 -51.85
C ARG A 1014 -34.20 -1.81 -53.37
N ALA A 1015 -34.96 -2.82 -53.79
CA ALA A 1015 -35.14 -3.12 -55.21
C ALA A 1015 -35.86 -1.99 -55.96
N GLU A 1016 -36.80 -1.31 -55.30
CA GLU A 1016 -37.52 -0.14 -55.84
C GLU A 1016 -36.59 1.06 -56.03
N ILE A 1017 -35.80 1.41 -55.01
CA ILE A 1017 -34.79 2.47 -55.08
C ILE A 1017 -33.78 2.17 -56.18
N GLU A 1018 -33.25 0.94 -56.23
CA GLU A 1018 -32.29 0.54 -57.27
C GLU A 1018 -32.87 0.65 -58.68
N ALA A 1019 -34.14 0.26 -58.87
CA ALA A 1019 -34.83 0.38 -60.16
C ALA A 1019 -35.04 1.85 -60.54
N TRP A 1020 -35.41 2.69 -59.57
CA TRP A 1020 -35.58 4.14 -59.76
C TRP A 1020 -34.26 4.82 -60.15
N VAL A 1021 -33.17 4.55 -59.42
CA VAL A 1021 -31.83 5.06 -59.73
C VAL A 1021 -31.39 4.63 -61.13
N ARG A 1022 -31.61 3.36 -61.50
CA ARG A 1022 -31.27 2.85 -62.85
C ARG A 1022 -32.07 3.55 -63.94
N ALA A 1023 -33.37 3.76 -63.72
CA ALA A 1023 -34.25 4.44 -64.68
C ALA A 1023 -33.80 5.89 -64.91
N ARG A 1024 -33.46 6.62 -63.84
CA ARG A 1024 -32.97 8.00 -63.92
C ARG A 1024 -31.62 8.11 -64.64
N ARG A 1025 -30.64 7.27 -64.27
CA ARG A 1025 -29.34 7.20 -64.97
C ARG A 1025 -29.48 6.88 -66.47
N SER A 1026 -30.45 6.03 -66.84
CA SER A 1026 -30.71 5.72 -68.25
C SER A 1026 -31.38 6.86 -69.03
N ALA A 1027 -32.06 7.77 -68.34
CA ALA A 1027 -32.72 8.92 -68.92
C ALA A 1027 -31.80 10.15 -69.09
N SER A 1028 -30.75 10.28 -68.28
CA SER A 1028 -29.76 11.37 -68.42
C SER A 1028 -28.58 11.03 -69.34
N ALA A 1029 -28.34 9.74 -69.64
CA ALA A 1029 -27.28 9.33 -70.56
C ALA A 1029 -27.50 9.92 -71.98
N PRO A 1030 -26.51 10.62 -72.58
CA PRO A 1030 -26.67 11.22 -73.90
C PRO A 1030 -26.89 10.14 -74.97
N SER A 1031 -27.94 10.28 -75.78
CA SER A 1031 -28.14 9.46 -76.96
C SER A 1031 -26.90 9.52 -77.85
N ALA A 1032 -26.21 8.40 -78.03
CA ALA A 1032 -25.07 8.30 -78.95
C ALA A 1032 -25.49 8.77 -80.36
N PRO A 1033 -24.71 9.66 -81.01
CA PRO A 1033 -25.02 10.09 -82.37
C PRO A 1033 -24.80 8.92 -83.36
N PRO A 1034 -25.54 8.90 -84.50
CA PRO A 1034 -25.56 7.78 -85.44
C PRO A 1034 -24.23 7.50 -86.16
#